data_AF-A0AAJ6E7U1-F1
#
_entry.id   AF-A0AAJ6E7U1-F1
#
_cell.length_a   1.000
_cell.length_b   1.000
_cell.length_c   1.000
_cell.angle_alpha   90.00
_cell.angle_beta   90.00
_cell.angle_gamma   90.00
#
_symmetry.space_group_name_H-M   'P 1'
#
loop_
_entity.id
_entity.type
_entity.pdbx_description
1 polymer ?
#
loop_
_entity_poly.entity_id
_entity_poly.type
_entity_poly.pdbx_seq_one_letter_code
_entity_poly.pdbx_strand_id
1 'polypeptide(L)'
;MTVTADYVLQGVDPAKIAAAPFDVQVVETENDSGVPFTKAQVSLMKSGGSQVLGYFNLGEAENYRDYFSALSKSIVGPEDPDWPGNFNVAYWTPEWKSVAQKAIDQMISAGYNGIYFDVVDEFYSSWAKSHDPNAEQDMVNLVVSLKQYAVSKDPNFKVWVNGAEELLDHANYVSAIDGMFKEEVYYTDSGKKQSVSEAKHTVENLQKAVDAGKPVVVIEYVSGATKIADVHALAAHDGLGSYIGHLDLNGIDYDGVLPGQTVHPIGGSTGGTTGGAGGSTGGSTGGTGGSTGGATGGTGGSTGGTGGTSDGSNSGHSQGPITANYVLQGVDPAKVAKAPFDVQVVETENDSGVPFTASQVSLMKSGGSQVLGYFNLGEAENYRDYFSTLSKSIVGPEDRNWPGNFHVAYWTPEWKAVAQKAIDQMISAGYDGIYFDVVDEFYSSWAKKHDPHAEQDMVDLVVSLKQYAVSKDPDFKVWVNGAEELLDHTNYLNAIDGMFKEEVYYTDSGKKQPLAETQYTLENLQKAVDAGKPVVAIEYVSGASKIADVHTKASHDGIGSYVAHLDLDGIDYDGVLPGQTVHSLGTTTSSASTSLKMATSTTTTAPTTQATAAAVAQPTTSSNAATDGSTKTGGVTETQSAPQGDWWHKFDKAAAANSTAGTTTQVATDWIADQTQDLHHHFSHSW
;
A
#
# COMPACT_ATOMS: atom_id res chain seq x y z
N MET A 1 -16.89 -0.55 -10.72
CA MET A 1 -17.40 0.84 -10.70
C MET A 1 -17.66 1.14 -9.25
N THR A 2 -16.93 2.09 -8.67
CA THR A 2 -17.17 2.57 -7.30
C THR A 2 -18.51 3.29 -7.27
N VAL A 3 -19.37 2.94 -6.32
CA VAL A 3 -20.65 3.62 -6.10
C VAL A 3 -20.57 4.39 -4.78
N THR A 4 -21.30 5.49 -4.69
CA THR A 4 -21.48 6.24 -3.45
C THR A 4 -22.78 5.79 -2.80
N ALA A 5 -22.80 5.72 -1.47
CA ALA A 5 -24.02 5.40 -0.76
C ALA A 5 -24.20 6.22 0.52
N ASP A 6 -25.43 6.26 1.01
CA ASP A 6 -25.74 6.63 2.40
C ASP A 6 -26.49 5.51 3.12
N TYR A 7 -26.47 5.63 4.45
CA TYR A 7 -27.12 4.71 5.37
C TYR A 7 -27.78 5.51 6.50
N VAL A 8 -29.12 5.52 6.52
CA VAL A 8 -29.92 6.38 7.42
C VAL A 8 -31.06 5.58 8.05
N LEU A 9 -30.92 5.23 9.33
CA LEU A 9 -31.90 4.40 10.04
C LEU A 9 -32.76 5.18 11.04
N GLN A 10 -32.43 6.44 11.30
CA GLN A 10 -33.20 7.33 12.17
C GLN A 10 -33.32 8.72 11.51
N GLY A 11 -34.36 9.48 11.86
CA GLY A 11 -34.49 10.85 11.38
C GLY A 11 -34.64 10.97 9.85
N VAL A 12 -35.17 9.93 9.20
CA VAL A 12 -35.35 9.87 7.75
C VAL A 12 -36.26 11.00 7.28
N ASP A 13 -35.70 11.95 6.52
CA ASP A 13 -36.42 13.05 5.88
C ASP A 13 -36.48 12.83 4.35
N PRO A 14 -37.65 12.51 3.79
CA PRO A 14 -37.79 12.20 2.37
C PRO A 14 -37.24 13.28 1.41
N ALA A 15 -37.30 14.55 1.80
CA ALA A 15 -36.81 15.64 0.97
C ALA A 15 -35.28 15.76 1.03
N LYS A 16 -34.67 15.44 2.18
CA LYS A 16 -33.20 15.44 2.29
C LYS A 16 -32.60 14.23 1.57
N ILE A 17 -33.21 13.05 1.69
CA ILE A 17 -32.85 11.84 0.93
C ILE A 17 -32.88 12.15 -0.58
N ALA A 18 -33.94 12.81 -1.06
CA ALA A 18 -34.03 13.22 -2.46
C ALA A 18 -32.93 14.21 -2.92
N ALA A 19 -32.37 15.00 -2.01
CA ALA A 19 -31.32 15.96 -2.31
C ALA A 19 -29.90 15.40 -2.10
N ALA A 20 -29.77 14.23 -1.47
CA ALA A 20 -28.49 13.63 -1.13
C ALA A 20 -27.77 13.13 -2.39
N PRO A 21 -26.46 13.39 -2.55
CA PRO A 21 -25.73 13.07 -3.78
C PRO A 21 -25.18 11.64 -3.79
N PHE A 22 -25.97 10.66 -3.36
CA PHE A 22 -25.55 9.26 -3.25
C PHE A 22 -26.22 8.37 -4.29
N ASP A 23 -25.49 7.43 -4.87
CA ASP A 23 -26.02 6.53 -5.91
C ASP A 23 -27.03 5.54 -5.34
N VAL A 24 -26.74 5.04 -4.14
CA VAL A 24 -27.58 4.12 -3.36
C VAL A 24 -27.91 4.75 -2.03
N GLN A 25 -29.15 4.66 -1.59
CA GLN A 25 -29.56 5.18 -0.29
C GLN A 25 -30.31 4.12 0.49
N VAL A 26 -29.77 3.68 1.62
CA VAL A 26 -30.41 2.71 2.50
C VAL A 26 -31.13 3.46 3.60
N VAL A 27 -32.44 3.30 3.69
CA VAL A 27 -33.28 4.02 4.64
C VAL A 27 -34.16 3.09 5.45
N GLU A 28 -34.42 3.48 6.70
CA GLU A 28 -35.51 2.88 7.47
C GLU A 28 -36.86 3.06 6.74
N THR A 29 -37.71 2.03 6.80
CA THR A 29 -39.02 1.97 6.15
C THR A 29 -40.14 2.65 6.93
N GLU A 30 -39.93 2.91 8.22
CA GLU A 30 -40.83 3.61 9.12
C GLU A 30 -40.22 4.94 9.58
N ASN A 31 -41.03 5.92 9.95
CA ASN A 31 -40.51 7.10 10.63
C ASN A 31 -40.23 6.79 12.12
N ASP A 32 -39.62 7.73 12.85
CA ASP A 32 -39.31 7.59 14.29
C ASP A 32 -40.54 7.36 15.21
N SER A 33 -41.76 7.39 14.65
CA SER A 33 -43.00 7.04 15.34
C SER A 33 -43.56 5.66 14.95
N GLY A 34 -42.81 4.85 14.21
CA GLY A 34 -43.21 3.52 13.73
C GLY A 34 -44.28 3.57 12.63
N VAL A 35 -44.35 4.65 11.86
CA VAL A 35 -45.32 4.79 10.76
C VAL A 35 -44.62 4.55 9.43
N PRO A 36 -45.04 3.54 8.64
CA PRO A 36 -44.45 3.27 7.33
C PRO A 36 -44.53 4.46 6.37
N PHE A 37 -43.46 4.71 5.61
CA PHE A 37 -43.44 5.74 4.59
C PHE A 37 -44.44 5.43 3.47
N THR A 38 -45.21 6.46 3.09
CA THR A 38 -46.19 6.34 1.99
C THR A 38 -45.50 6.26 0.64
N LYS A 39 -46.21 5.71 -0.36
CA LYS A 39 -45.75 5.69 -1.76
C LYS A 39 -45.35 7.07 -2.30
N ALA A 40 -46.02 8.14 -1.87
CA ALA A 40 -45.68 9.51 -2.26
C ALA A 40 -44.34 9.96 -1.65
N GLN A 41 -44.06 9.60 -0.40
CA GLN A 41 -42.78 9.91 0.25
C GLN A 41 -41.64 9.11 -0.36
N VAL A 42 -41.82 7.82 -0.63
CA VAL A 42 -40.80 6.99 -1.32
C VAL A 42 -40.56 7.50 -2.74
N SER A 43 -41.61 7.92 -3.45
CA SER A 43 -41.45 8.56 -4.77
C SER A 43 -40.69 9.89 -4.69
N LEU A 44 -40.87 10.66 -3.61
CA LEU A 44 -40.10 11.89 -3.36
C LEU A 44 -38.63 11.56 -3.14
N MET A 45 -38.31 10.62 -2.24
CA MET A 45 -36.93 10.16 -1.99
C MET A 45 -36.21 9.81 -3.31
N LYS A 46 -36.87 9.04 -4.17
CA LYS A 46 -36.33 8.60 -5.46
C LYS A 46 -36.19 9.70 -6.51
N SER A 47 -36.80 10.87 -6.31
CA SER A 47 -36.77 11.96 -7.29
C SER A 47 -35.36 12.56 -7.49
N GLY A 48 -34.43 12.31 -6.56
CA GLY A 48 -33.01 12.63 -6.67
C GLY A 48 -32.23 11.77 -7.68
N GLY A 49 -32.81 10.66 -8.15
CA GLY A 49 -32.18 9.74 -9.10
C GLY A 49 -31.49 8.54 -8.47
N SER A 50 -31.38 8.48 -7.14
CA SER A 50 -30.75 7.39 -6.39
C SER A 50 -31.56 6.10 -6.40
N GLN A 51 -30.89 4.97 -6.17
CA GLN A 51 -31.55 3.72 -5.79
C GLN A 51 -31.88 3.74 -4.30
N VAL A 52 -33.16 3.89 -3.95
CA VAL A 52 -33.60 3.91 -2.55
C VAL A 52 -34.00 2.50 -2.11
N LEU A 53 -33.29 1.96 -1.11
CA LEU A 53 -33.44 0.62 -0.56
C LEU A 53 -34.06 0.71 0.84
N GLY A 54 -35.03 -0.15 1.15
CA GLY A 54 -35.58 -0.25 2.50
C GLY A 54 -34.76 -1.20 3.37
N TYR A 55 -34.44 -0.77 4.60
CA TYR A 55 -33.77 -1.59 5.61
C TYR A 55 -34.66 -2.76 6.08
N PHE A 56 -34.03 -3.92 6.29
CA PHE A 56 -34.62 -5.07 6.97
C PHE A 56 -33.51 -5.88 7.65
N ASN A 57 -33.58 -6.03 8.97
CA ASN A 57 -32.70 -6.95 9.69
C ASN A 57 -33.10 -8.40 9.36
N LEU A 58 -32.23 -9.14 8.67
CA LEU A 58 -32.51 -10.50 8.20
C LEU A 58 -32.09 -11.56 9.21
N GLY A 59 -31.04 -11.28 9.99
CA GLY A 59 -30.51 -12.17 11.03
C GLY A 59 -31.27 -12.10 12.36
N GLU A 60 -31.97 -11.01 12.62
CA GLU A 60 -32.61 -10.77 13.91
C GLU A 60 -34.04 -10.24 13.80
N ALA A 61 -34.83 -10.53 14.82
CA ALA A 61 -36.17 -10.01 15.00
C ALA A 61 -36.15 -8.79 15.93
N GLU A 62 -36.65 -7.67 15.45
CA GLU A 62 -36.70 -6.40 16.20
C GLU A 62 -38.04 -6.29 16.95
N ASN A 63 -38.00 -6.10 18.28
CA ASN A 63 -39.20 -6.15 19.13
C ASN A 63 -40.19 -5.00 18.95
N TYR A 64 -39.77 -3.93 18.28
CA TYR A 64 -40.58 -2.77 17.96
C TYR A 64 -41.33 -2.90 16.62
N ARG A 65 -41.07 -3.96 15.84
CA ARG A 65 -41.77 -4.22 14.56
C ARG A 65 -43.13 -4.87 14.78
N ASP A 66 -44.05 -4.61 13.85
CA ASP A 66 -45.42 -5.13 13.90
C ASP A 66 -45.49 -6.67 13.92
N TYR A 67 -44.52 -7.34 13.28
CA TYR A 67 -44.46 -8.79 13.15
C TYR A 67 -44.06 -9.49 14.45
N PHE A 68 -43.32 -8.83 15.34
CA PHE A 68 -42.63 -9.50 16.46
C PHE A 68 -43.60 -10.24 17.39
N SER A 69 -44.71 -9.58 17.74
CA SER A 69 -45.73 -10.14 18.62
C SER A 69 -46.46 -11.37 18.05
N ALA A 70 -46.38 -11.56 16.72
CA ALA A 70 -47.01 -12.68 16.02
C ALA A 70 -46.07 -13.87 15.84
N LEU A 71 -44.76 -13.71 16.09
CA LEU A 71 -43.77 -14.78 15.93
C LEU A 71 -43.99 -15.89 16.96
N SER A 72 -43.81 -17.14 16.52
CA SER A 72 -43.67 -18.26 17.43
C SER A 72 -42.45 -18.07 18.32
N LYS A 73 -42.63 -18.26 19.63
CA LYS A 73 -41.52 -18.25 20.60
C LYS A 73 -40.44 -19.30 20.30
N SER A 74 -40.74 -20.30 19.48
CA SER A 74 -39.78 -21.33 19.07
C SER A 74 -38.74 -20.85 18.05
N ILE A 75 -38.98 -19.72 17.39
CA ILE A 75 -38.08 -19.17 16.38
C ILE A 75 -37.34 -17.92 16.85
N VAL A 76 -37.66 -17.41 18.04
CA VAL A 76 -37.02 -16.22 18.65
C VAL A 76 -36.00 -16.70 19.69
N GLY A 77 -34.76 -16.29 19.51
CA GLY A 77 -33.62 -16.55 20.36
C GLY A 77 -33.46 -15.53 21.50
N PRO A 78 -32.27 -15.47 22.12
CA PRO A 78 -31.96 -14.46 23.11
C PRO A 78 -31.88 -13.06 22.47
N GLU A 79 -32.02 -12.04 23.33
CA GLU A 79 -31.79 -10.65 22.95
C GLU A 79 -30.29 -10.41 22.73
N ASP A 80 -29.94 -9.65 21.71
CA ASP A 80 -28.58 -9.19 21.48
C ASP A 80 -28.19 -8.19 22.60
N PRO A 81 -27.12 -8.49 23.38
CA PRO A 81 -26.68 -7.60 24.46
C PRO A 81 -26.12 -6.25 23.98
N ASP A 82 -25.59 -6.20 22.76
CA ASP A 82 -24.99 -5.01 22.15
C ASP A 82 -26.06 -4.17 21.44
N TRP A 83 -27.16 -4.81 20.99
CA TRP A 83 -28.30 -4.16 20.34
C TRP A 83 -29.64 -4.46 21.06
N PRO A 84 -29.92 -3.79 22.20
CA PRO A 84 -31.15 -4.01 22.95
C PRO A 84 -32.41 -3.81 22.10
N GLY A 85 -33.32 -4.78 22.15
CA GLY A 85 -34.51 -4.83 21.31
C GLY A 85 -34.39 -5.74 20.08
N ASN A 86 -33.18 -6.16 19.70
CA ASN A 86 -32.96 -7.16 18.67
C ASN A 86 -32.81 -8.55 19.28
N PHE A 87 -33.30 -9.57 18.58
CA PHE A 87 -33.29 -10.95 19.06
C PHE A 87 -32.82 -11.87 17.94
N ASN A 88 -31.89 -12.79 18.21
CA ASN A 88 -31.52 -13.79 17.22
C ASN A 88 -32.77 -14.52 16.72
N VAL A 89 -32.83 -14.87 15.44
CA VAL A 89 -34.02 -15.52 14.87
C VAL A 89 -33.64 -16.77 14.08
N ALA A 90 -34.49 -17.79 14.14
CA ALA A 90 -34.29 -19.05 13.41
C ALA A 90 -34.58 -18.81 11.92
N TYR A 91 -33.65 -18.15 11.24
CA TYR A 91 -33.84 -17.62 9.89
C TYR A 91 -34.02 -18.73 8.83
N TRP A 92 -33.59 -19.96 9.13
CA TRP A 92 -33.84 -21.16 8.33
C TRP A 92 -35.31 -21.62 8.31
N THR A 93 -36.19 -21.01 9.11
CA THR A 93 -37.60 -21.44 9.22
C THR A 93 -38.53 -20.81 8.17
N PRO A 94 -39.56 -21.53 7.69
CA PRO A 94 -40.56 -20.98 6.78
C PRO A 94 -41.32 -19.77 7.34
N GLU A 95 -41.47 -19.69 8.66
CA GLU A 95 -42.14 -18.59 9.35
C GLU A 95 -41.36 -17.28 9.19
N TRP A 96 -40.06 -17.28 9.51
CA TRP A 96 -39.21 -16.10 9.32
C TRP A 96 -39.09 -15.69 7.84
N LYS A 97 -38.92 -16.67 6.96
CA LYS A 97 -38.93 -16.40 5.51
C LYS A 97 -40.21 -15.71 5.05
N SER A 98 -41.36 -16.06 5.63
CA SER A 98 -42.64 -15.42 5.29
C SER A 98 -42.70 -13.95 5.76
N VAL A 99 -42.04 -13.60 6.86
CA VAL A 99 -41.89 -12.21 7.33
C VAL A 99 -41.06 -11.40 6.34
N ALA A 100 -39.89 -11.91 5.94
CA ALA A 100 -39.04 -11.25 4.95
C ALA A 100 -39.75 -11.11 3.58
N GLN A 101 -40.52 -12.11 3.16
CA GLN A 101 -41.35 -12.02 1.93
C GLN A 101 -42.43 -10.93 2.03
N LYS A 102 -43.07 -10.78 3.20
CA LYS A 102 -44.04 -9.71 3.44
C LYS A 102 -43.36 -8.33 3.40
N ALA A 103 -42.17 -8.18 3.97
CA ALA A 103 -41.39 -6.95 3.89
C ALA A 103 -41.06 -6.56 2.43
N ILE A 104 -40.62 -7.53 1.62
CA ILE A 104 -40.42 -7.34 0.18
C ILE A 104 -41.72 -6.85 -0.51
N ASP A 105 -42.85 -7.51 -0.24
CA ASP A 105 -44.14 -7.11 -0.84
C ASP A 105 -44.54 -5.68 -0.42
N GLN A 106 -44.28 -5.29 0.83
CA GLN A 106 -44.54 -3.93 1.34
C GLN A 106 -43.64 -2.90 0.64
N MET A 107 -42.34 -3.17 0.52
CA MET A 107 -41.38 -2.27 -0.13
C MET A 107 -41.66 -2.10 -1.62
N ILE A 108 -42.00 -3.19 -2.33
CA ILE A 108 -42.45 -3.14 -3.73
C ILE A 108 -43.72 -2.28 -3.85
N SER A 109 -44.68 -2.47 -2.95
CA SER A 109 -45.94 -1.71 -2.97
C SER A 109 -45.74 -0.22 -2.71
N ALA A 110 -44.82 0.13 -1.81
CA ALA A 110 -44.43 1.51 -1.51
C ALA A 110 -43.57 2.13 -2.62
N GLY A 111 -42.91 1.31 -3.44
CA GLY A 111 -42.16 1.75 -4.62
C GLY A 111 -40.67 1.95 -4.40
N TYR A 112 -40.07 1.30 -3.40
CA TYR A 112 -38.61 1.24 -3.22
C TYR A 112 -37.95 0.58 -4.43
N ASN A 113 -36.67 0.87 -4.67
CA ASN A 113 -35.88 0.21 -5.70
C ASN A 113 -35.43 -1.19 -5.29
N GLY A 114 -35.36 -1.47 -3.99
CA GLY A 114 -34.91 -2.73 -3.46
C GLY A 114 -35.03 -2.82 -1.95
N ILE A 115 -34.46 -3.89 -1.42
CA ILE A 115 -34.32 -4.20 0.00
C ILE A 115 -32.84 -4.31 0.35
N TYR A 116 -32.50 -3.89 1.56
CA TYR A 116 -31.20 -4.06 2.17
C TYR A 116 -31.34 -5.02 3.36
N PHE A 117 -30.62 -6.14 3.32
CA PHE A 117 -30.61 -7.14 4.37
C PHE A 117 -29.43 -6.93 5.31
N ASP A 118 -29.74 -6.68 6.57
CA ASP A 118 -28.74 -6.50 7.62
C ASP A 118 -28.57 -7.76 8.48
N VAL A 119 -27.48 -7.82 9.24
CA VAL A 119 -27.09 -8.94 10.11
C VAL A 119 -27.11 -10.29 9.37
N VAL A 120 -26.61 -10.29 8.14
CA VAL A 120 -26.49 -11.52 7.33
C VAL A 120 -25.46 -12.47 7.94
N ASP A 121 -24.54 -11.95 8.73
CA ASP A 121 -23.50 -12.67 9.48
C ASP A 121 -24.01 -13.34 10.77
N GLU A 122 -25.31 -13.30 11.08
CA GLU A 122 -25.92 -14.00 12.21
C GLU A 122 -25.59 -15.51 12.26
N PHE A 123 -25.26 -16.13 11.12
CA PHE A 123 -24.79 -17.52 11.09
C PHE A 123 -23.52 -17.76 11.91
N TYR A 124 -22.77 -16.70 12.26
CA TYR A 124 -21.64 -16.77 13.18
C TYR A 124 -22.05 -16.91 14.63
N SER A 125 -23.26 -16.48 14.99
CA SER A 125 -23.70 -16.42 16.38
C SER A 125 -23.67 -17.81 17.02
N SER A 126 -23.31 -17.83 18.31
CA SER A 126 -23.31 -19.09 19.08
C SER A 126 -24.70 -19.71 19.14
N TRP A 127 -25.74 -18.87 19.13
CA TRP A 127 -27.11 -19.32 19.13
C TRP A 127 -27.46 -20.02 17.81
N ALA A 128 -27.23 -19.39 16.65
CA ALA A 128 -27.50 -19.98 15.35
C ALA A 128 -26.77 -21.32 15.17
N LYS A 129 -25.45 -21.37 15.42
CA LYS A 129 -24.63 -22.58 15.31
C LYS A 129 -25.09 -23.74 16.20
N SER A 130 -25.66 -23.43 17.37
CA SER A 130 -26.14 -24.47 18.29
C SER A 130 -27.51 -25.04 17.92
N HIS A 131 -28.29 -24.33 17.11
CA HIS A 131 -29.64 -24.74 16.69
C HIS A 131 -29.70 -25.24 15.24
N ASP A 132 -28.81 -24.75 14.38
CA ASP A 132 -28.67 -25.20 13.01
C ASP A 132 -27.19 -25.48 12.66
N PRO A 133 -26.80 -26.75 12.48
CA PRO A 133 -25.44 -27.08 12.05
C PRO A 133 -25.13 -26.63 10.61
N ASN A 134 -26.14 -26.20 9.83
CA ASN A 134 -25.99 -25.66 8.47
C ASN A 134 -26.24 -24.16 8.40
N ALA A 135 -26.13 -23.45 9.53
CA ALA A 135 -26.45 -22.03 9.70
C ALA A 135 -26.00 -21.14 8.52
N GLU A 136 -24.74 -21.28 8.09
CA GLU A 136 -24.16 -20.53 6.96
C GLU A 136 -24.88 -20.85 5.63
N GLN A 137 -25.01 -22.13 5.31
CA GLN A 137 -25.63 -22.59 4.07
C GLN A 137 -27.12 -22.22 4.01
N ASP A 138 -27.81 -22.23 5.15
CA ASP A 138 -29.21 -21.83 5.23
C ASP A 138 -29.41 -20.32 5.11
N MET A 139 -28.46 -19.49 5.54
CA MET A 139 -28.45 -18.06 5.24
C MET A 139 -28.27 -17.81 3.73
N VAL A 140 -27.32 -18.51 3.09
CA VAL A 140 -27.15 -18.47 1.63
C VAL A 140 -28.46 -18.85 0.91
N ASN A 141 -29.08 -19.96 1.32
CA ASN A 141 -30.34 -20.43 0.74
C ASN A 141 -31.49 -19.43 0.94
N LEU A 142 -31.55 -18.79 2.11
CA LEU A 142 -32.54 -17.78 2.43
C LEU A 142 -32.42 -16.58 1.47
N VAL A 143 -31.24 -15.95 1.39
CA VAL A 143 -30.98 -14.79 0.52
C VAL A 143 -31.26 -15.12 -0.95
N VAL A 144 -30.76 -16.26 -1.45
CA VAL A 144 -31.03 -16.72 -2.82
C VAL A 144 -32.53 -16.86 -3.08
N SER A 145 -33.27 -17.47 -2.15
CA SER A 145 -34.71 -17.68 -2.31
C SER A 145 -35.53 -16.38 -2.18
N LEU A 146 -35.08 -15.43 -1.36
CA LEU A 146 -35.70 -14.11 -1.23
C LEU A 146 -35.44 -13.27 -2.49
N LYS A 147 -34.24 -13.33 -3.08
CA LYS A 147 -33.98 -12.72 -4.40
C LYS A 147 -34.93 -13.27 -5.46
N GLN A 148 -35.07 -14.59 -5.54
CA GLN A 148 -35.99 -15.23 -6.49
C GLN A 148 -37.45 -14.77 -6.27
N TYR A 149 -37.87 -14.66 -5.02
CA TYR A 149 -39.19 -14.14 -4.68
C TYR A 149 -39.36 -12.69 -5.13
N ALA A 150 -38.41 -11.81 -4.79
CA ALA A 150 -38.43 -10.40 -5.17
C ALA A 150 -38.54 -10.22 -6.69
N VAL A 151 -37.67 -10.88 -7.48
CA VAL A 151 -37.70 -10.75 -8.95
C VAL A 151 -38.95 -11.35 -9.59
N SER A 152 -39.62 -12.30 -8.91
CA SER A 152 -40.92 -12.83 -9.36
C SER A 152 -42.05 -11.82 -9.21
N LYS A 153 -41.90 -10.83 -8.31
CA LYS A 153 -42.88 -9.76 -8.07
C LYS A 153 -42.53 -8.48 -8.85
N ASP A 154 -41.26 -8.11 -8.88
CA ASP A 154 -40.72 -7.02 -9.67
C ASP A 154 -39.31 -7.39 -10.18
N PRO A 155 -39.14 -7.66 -11.49
CA PRO A 155 -37.85 -8.04 -12.08
C PRO A 155 -36.72 -7.03 -11.87
N ASN A 156 -37.03 -5.77 -11.55
CA ASN A 156 -36.03 -4.74 -11.31
C ASN A 156 -35.68 -4.56 -9.83
N PHE A 157 -36.36 -5.27 -8.92
CA PHE A 157 -36.15 -5.11 -7.49
C PHE A 157 -34.78 -5.62 -7.05
N LYS A 158 -34.06 -4.77 -6.33
CA LYS A 158 -32.68 -4.99 -5.91
C LYS A 158 -32.61 -5.64 -4.53
N VAL A 159 -31.60 -6.47 -4.32
CA VAL A 159 -31.27 -7.08 -3.03
C VAL A 159 -29.83 -6.72 -2.70
N TRP A 160 -29.66 -5.92 -1.65
CA TRP A 160 -28.36 -5.59 -1.08
C TRP A 160 -28.23 -6.23 0.29
N VAL A 161 -26.99 -6.40 0.74
CA VAL A 161 -26.67 -7.06 2.03
C VAL A 161 -25.63 -6.26 2.80
N ASN A 162 -25.57 -6.45 4.12
CA ASN A 162 -24.50 -5.97 4.98
C ASN A 162 -23.63 -7.13 5.49
N GLY A 163 -22.32 -6.93 5.55
CA GLY A 163 -21.37 -7.87 6.15
C GLY A 163 -21.31 -9.23 5.45
N ALA A 164 -20.97 -10.27 6.21
CA ALA A 164 -20.93 -11.66 5.77
C ALA A 164 -20.12 -11.91 4.48
N GLU A 165 -18.98 -11.25 4.33
CA GLU A 165 -18.12 -11.32 3.16
C GLU A 165 -17.62 -12.74 2.85
N GLU A 166 -17.65 -13.65 3.81
CA GLU A 166 -17.28 -15.06 3.65
C GLU A 166 -18.32 -15.82 2.82
N LEU A 167 -19.58 -15.37 2.81
CA LEU A 167 -20.61 -15.96 1.95
C LEU A 167 -20.33 -15.72 0.46
N LEU A 168 -19.39 -14.83 0.11
CA LEU A 168 -18.98 -14.58 -1.27
C LEU A 168 -18.25 -15.78 -1.91
N ASP A 169 -17.84 -16.78 -1.13
CA ASP A 169 -17.36 -18.07 -1.67
C ASP A 169 -18.47 -18.88 -2.37
N HIS A 170 -19.73 -18.57 -2.09
CA HIS A 170 -20.88 -19.23 -2.68
C HIS A 170 -21.33 -18.51 -3.96
N ALA A 171 -20.98 -19.02 -5.14
CA ALA A 171 -21.29 -18.37 -6.42
C ALA A 171 -22.80 -18.08 -6.66
N ASN A 172 -23.69 -18.90 -6.09
CA ASN A 172 -25.14 -18.65 -6.12
C ASN A 172 -25.56 -17.48 -5.22
N TYR A 173 -24.89 -17.27 -4.09
CA TYR A 173 -25.07 -16.10 -3.22
C TYR A 173 -24.63 -14.82 -3.94
N VAL A 174 -23.42 -14.80 -4.50
CA VAL A 174 -22.90 -13.67 -5.29
C VAL A 174 -23.84 -13.32 -6.45
N SER A 175 -24.41 -14.35 -7.10
CA SER A 175 -25.39 -14.16 -8.18
C SER A 175 -26.71 -13.55 -7.70
N ALA A 176 -27.10 -13.80 -6.45
CA ALA A 176 -28.37 -13.35 -5.88
C ALA A 176 -28.34 -11.90 -5.38
N ILE A 177 -27.19 -11.39 -4.95
CA ILE A 177 -27.06 -10.00 -4.49
C ILE A 177 -26.80 -9.03 -5.66
N ASP A 178 -27.25 -7.78 -5.52
CA ASP A 178 -27.02 -6.68 -6.44
C ASP A 178 -25.91 -5.72 -5.97
N GLY A 179 -25.51 -5.81 -4.70
CA GLY A 179 -24.44 -5.05 -4.07
C GLY A 179 -24.34 -5.39 -2.58
N MET A 180 -23.31 -4.90 -1.91
CA MET A 180 -23.14 -5.09 -0.47
C MET A 180 -22.48 -3.91 0.21
N PHE A 181 -22.75 -3.75 1.49
CA PHE A 181 -21.99 -2.89 2.39
C PHE A 181 -21.13 -3.72 3.34
N LYS A 182 -20.08 -3.10 3.87
CA LYS A 182 -19.30 -3.61 5.00
C LYS A 182 -18.94 -2.46 5.93
N GLU A 183 -19.32 -2.57 7.18
CA GLU A 183 -18.91 -1.63 8.22
C GLU A 183 -17.50 -1.96 8.73
N GLU A 184 -16.77 -0.92 9.13
CA GLU A 184 -15.50 -1.02 9.85
C GLU A 184 -14.45 -1.86 9.11
N VAL A 185 -14.00 -1.40 7.94
CA VAL A 185 -12.91 -2.07 7.19
C VAL A 185 -11.56 -1.46 7.55
N TYR A 186 -11.48 -0.13 7.51
CA TYR A 186 -10.23 0.60 7.74
C TYR A 186 -10.15 1.23 9.13
N TYR A 187 -11.29 1.61 9.70
CA TYR A 187 -11.39 2.14 11.05
C TYR A 187 -12.47 1.39 11.83
N THR A 188 -12.29 1.29 13.15
CA THR A 188 -13.33 0.78 14.06
C THR A 188 -14.42 1.84 14.28
N ASP A 189 -15.55 1.45 14.87
CA ASP A 189 -16.64 2.33 15.33
C ASP A 189 -16.18 3.51 16.21
N SER A 190 -15.12 3.30 16.97
CA SER A 190 -14.46 4.25 17.86
C SER A 190 -13.47 5.17 17.12
N GLY A 191 -13.38 5.03 15.80
CA GLY A 191 -12.53 5.81 14.90
C GLY A 191 -11.04 5.46 15.03
N LYS A 192 -10.68 4.27 15.50
CA LYS A 192 -9.29 3.79 15.56
C LYS A 192 -8.95 3.10 14.25
N LYS A 193 -7.79 3.42 13.65
CA LYS A 193 -7.33 2.75 12.42
C LYS A 193 -7.07 1.27 12.71
N GLN A 194 -7.60 0.38 11.88
CA GLN A 194 -7.34 -1.05 11.94
C GLN A 194 -5.92 -1.38 11.50
N SER A 195 -5.46 -2.58 11.83
CA SER A 195 -4.18 -3.04 11.28
C SER A 195 -4.31 -3.30 9.78
N VAL A 196 -3.20 -3.15 9.07
CA VAL A 196 -3.11 -3.45 7.63
C VAL A 196 -3.56 -4.87 7.34
N SER A 197 -3.15 -5.83 8.17
CA SER A 197 -3.51 -7.24 8.02
C SER A 197 -5.02 -7.48 8.17
N GLU A 198 -5.69 -6.81 9.10
CA GLU A 198 -7.14 -6.96 9.31
C GLU A 198 -7.91 -6.36 8.12
N ALA A 199 -7.59 -5.12 7.75
CA ALA A 199 -8.21 -4.45 6.61
C ALA A 199 -8.01 -5.24 5.31
N LYS A 200 -6.78 -5.72 5.06
CA LYS A 200 -6.45 -6.53 3.89
C LYS A 200 -7.26 -7.82 3.85
N HIS A 201 -7.37 -8.55 4.96
CA HIS A 201 -8.13 -9.79 5.02
C HIS A 201 -9.61 -9.58 4.65
N THR A 202 -10.22 -8.51 5.17
CA THR A 202 -11.60 -8.16 4.81
C THR A 202 -11.71 -7.77 3.34
N VAL A 203 -10.80 -6.94 2.84
CA VAL A 203 -10.78 -6.50 1.43
C VAL A 203 -10.62 -7.68 0.47
N GLU A 204 -9.78 -8.67 0.78
CA GLU A 204 -9.61 -9.89 -0.03
C GLU A 204 -10.93 -10.66 -0.22
N ASN A 205 -11.74 -10.76 0.83
CA ASN A 205 -13.06 -11.37 0.73
C ASN A 205 -14.01 -10.51 -0.10
N LEU A 206 -14.05 -9.20 0.15
CA LEU A 206 -14.89 -8.26 -0.61
C LEU A 206 -14.54 -8.23 -2.10
N GLN A 207 -13.28 -8.48 -2.45
CA GLN A 207 -12.83 -8.50 -3.85
C GLN A 207 -13.58 -9.56 -4.69
N LYS A 208 -14.04 -10.66 -4.08
CA LYS A 208 -14.88 -11.67 -4.75
C LYS A 208 -16.17 -11.06 -5.32
N ALA A 209 -16.78 -10.10 -4.61
CA ALA A 209 -17.94 -9.36 -5.09
C ALA A 209 -17.56 -8.37 -6.20
N VAL A 210 -16.48 -7.62 -6.00
CA VAL A 210 -15.96 -6.64 -6.97
C VAL A 210 -15.63 -7.30 -8.31
N ASP A 211 -14.93 -8.44 -8.28
CA ASP A 211 -14.55 -9.24 -9.46
C ASP A 211 -15.77 -9.80 -10.19
N ALA A 212 -16.83 -10.13 -9.45
CA ALA A 212 -18.14 -10.51 -10.00
C ALA A 212 -18.95 -9.31 -10.53
N GLY A 213 -18.38 -8.10 -10.50
CA GLY A 213 -19.01 -6.87 -10.97
C GLY A 213 -20.08 -6.33 -10.03
N LYS A 214 -20.07 -6.74 -8.76
CA LYS A 214 -20.99 -6.25 -7.73
C LYS A 214 -20.40 -5.02 -7.04
N PRO A 215 -21.16 -3.92 -6.89
CA PRO A 215 -20.72 -2.78 -6.11
C PRO A 215 -20.59 -3.16 -4.63
N VAL A 216 -19.49 -2.72 -4.01
CA VAL A 216 -19.22 -2.83 -2.58
C VAL A 216 -19.02 -1.43 -2.02
N VAL A 217 -19.60 -1.12 -0.86
CA VAL A 217 -19.39 0.15 -0.15
C VAL A 217 -18.93 -0.13 1.27
N VAL A 218 -17.84 0.50 1.69
CA VAL A 218 -17.44 0.48 3.10
C VAL A 218 -18.11 1.62 3.87
N ILE A 219 -18.57 1.35 5.08
CA ILE A 219 -19.11 2.37 5.99
C ILE A 219 -18.11 2.56 7.12
N GLU A 220 -17.69 3.81 7.33
CA GLU A 220 -16.65 4.15 8.30
C GLU A 220 -17.13 5.26 9.25
N TYR A 221 -17.05 4.99 10.56
CA TYR A 221 -17.51 5.90 11.62
C TYR A 221 -16.41 6.84 12.10
N VAL A 222 -15.85 7.62 11.17
CA VAL A 222 -14.72 8.51 11.43
C VAL A 222 -15.12 9.99 11.39
N SER A 223 -14.41 10.80 12.18
CA SER A 223 -14.51 12.26 12.13
C SER A 223 -13.16 12.92 11.88
N GLY A 224 -13.20 14.09 11.26
CA GLY A 224 -12.02 14.89 10.94
C GLY A 224 -11.51 14.66 9.52
N ALA A 225 -11.18 15.77 8.83
CA ALA A 225 -10.85 15.79 7.41
C ALA A 225 -9.73 14.81 6.99
N THR A 226 -8.74 14.59 7.85
CA THR A 226 -7.63 13.66 7.56
C THR A 226 -8.10 12.22 7.49
N LYS A 227 -8.90 11.75 8.47
CA LYS A 227 -9.39 10.37 8.48
C LYS A 227 -10.40 10.12 7.36
N ILE A 228 -11.26 11.10 7.10
CA ILE A 228 -12.23 11.06 6.00
C ILE A 228 -11.50 10.91 4.66
N ALA A 229 -10.49 11.76 4.41
CA ALA A 229 -9.70 11.67 3.18
C ALA A 229 -8.95 10.32 3.06
N ASP A 230 -8.44 9.79 4.18
CA ASP A 230 -7.78 8.48 4.25
C ASP A 230 -8.75 7.36 3.86
N VAL A 231 -9.95 7.30 4.46
CA VAL A 231 -10.98 6.31 4.09
C VAL A 231 -11.31 6.35 2.60
N HIS A 232 -11.55 7.52 2.04
CA HIS A 232 -11.87 7.62 0.61
C HIS A 232 -10.71 7.17 -0.27
N ALA A 233 -9.47 7.47 0.11
CA ALA A 233 -8.29 7.03 -0.62
C ALA A 233 -8.12 5.51 -0.55
N LEU A 234 -8.32 4.91 0.62
CA LEU A 234 -8.23 3.46 0.83
C LEU A 234 -9.32 2.71 0.07
N ALA A 235 -10.59 3.12 0.23
CA ALA A 235 -11.69 2.51 -0.51
C ALA A 235 -11.47 2.63 -2.03
N ALA A 236 -11.03 3.79 -2.53
CA ALA A 236 -10.76 3.97 -3.95
C ALA A 236 -9.56 3.14 -4.45
N HIS A 237 -8.54 2.92 -3.60
CA HIS A 237 -7.42 2.02 -3.88
C HIS A 237 -7.91 0.59 -4.11
N ASP A 238 -8.79 0.12 -3.23
CA ASP A 238 -9.32 -1.24 -3.23
C ASP A 238 -10.51 -1.42 -4.19
N GLY A 239 -10.86 -0.39 -4.98
CA GLY A 239 -11.97 -0.45 -5.92
C GLY A 239 -13.36 -0.46 -5.29
N LEU A 240 -13.45 -0.06 -4.01
CA LEU A 240 -14.65 0.00 -3.19
C LEU A 240 -15.24 1.42 -3.18
N GLY A 241 -16.56 1.51 -2.98
CA GLY A 241 -17.22 2.74 -2.56
C GLY A 241 -16.99 3.04 -1.07
N SER A 242 -17.23 4.26 -0.63
CA SER A 242 -17.17 4.63 0.79
C SER A 242 -18.32 5.54 1.21
N TYR A 243 -18.78 5.38 2.45
CA TYR A 243 -19.68 6.26 3.17
C TYR A 243 -19.06 6.58 4.54
N ILE A 244 -19.10 7.87 4.91
CA ILE A 244 -18.69 8.30 6.26
C ILE A 244 -19.96 8.58 7.04
N GLY A 245 -20.22 7.76 8.06
CA GLY A 245 -21.41 7.87 8.90
C GLY A 245 -21.11 8.29 10.33
N HIS A 246 -22.14 8.71 11.04
CA HIS A 246 -22.20 8.68 12.49
C HIS A 246 -22.93 7.41 12.95
N LEU A 247 -22.47 6.83 14.07
CA LEU A 247 -22.98 5.53 14.53
C LEU A 247 -24.47 5.55 14.89
N ASP A 248 -25.05 6.72 15.20
CA ASP A 248 -26.49 6.85 15.44
C ASP A 248 -27.34 6.83 14.16
N LEU A 249 -26.70 6.94 12.97
CA LEU A 249 -27.34 6.89 11.65
C LEU A 249 -28.59 7.80 11.56
N ASN A 250 -28.50 8.98 12.19
CA ASN A 250 -29.61 9.91 12.36
C ASN A 250 -29.56 11.05 11.33
N GLY A 251 -30.35 10.88 10.27
CA GLY A 251 -30.30 11.73 9.10
C GLY A 251 -29.07 11.45 8.23
N ILE A 252 -28.81 12.33 7.27
CA ILE A 252 -27.72 12.18 6.32
C ILE A 252 -26.45 12.82 6.88
N ASP A 253 -25.35 12.08 6.81
CA ASP A 253 -24.02 12.59 7.08
C ASP A 253 -23.39 13.17 5.82
N TYR A 254 -23.12 14.48 5.86
CA TYR A 254 -22.53 15.20 4.73
C TYR A 254 -21.01 15.38 4.87
N ASP A 255 -20.41 15.01 6.00
CA ASP A 255 -19.00 15.25 6.31
C ASP A 255 -18.06 14.52 5.34
N GLY A 256 -18.47 13.35 4.83
CA GLY A 256 -17.75 12.56 3.84
C GLY A 256 -18.17 12.79 2.38
N VAL A 257 -19.03 13.76 2.09
CA VAL A 257 -19.46 14.00 0.69
C VAL A 257 -18.32 14.67 -0.09
N LEU A 258 -17.86 13.99 -1.14
CA LEU A 258 -16.75 14.47 -1.95
C LEU A 258 -17.12 15.74 -2.73
N PRO A 259 -16.17 16.68 -2.94
CA PRO A 259 -16.42 17.87 -3.77
C PRO A 259 -16.89 17.49 -5.18
N GLY A 260 -18.08 17.95 -5.55
CA GLY A 260 -18.67 17.68 -6.87
C GLY A 260 -19.28 16.30 -7.03
N GLN A 261 -19.45 15.54 -5.93
CA GLN A 261 -20.19 14.28 -5.94
C GLN A 261 -21.63 14.50 -6.44
N THR A 262 -22.06 13.62 -7.34
CA THR A 262 -23.40 13.64 -7.94
C THR A 262 -23.89 12.21 -8.12
N VAL A 263 -25.20 12.03 -8.11
CA VAL A 263 -25.83 10.73 -8.38
C VAL A 263 -25.53 10.26 -9.81
N HIS A 264 -25.05 9.04 -9.93
CA HIS A 264 -24.78 8.31 -11.15
C HIS A 264 -25.79 7.16 -11.31
N PRO A 265 -26.44 7.01 -12.48
CA PRO A 265 -27.34 5.90 -12.71
C PRO A 265 -26.63 4.54 -12.61
N ILE A 266 -26.96 3.75 -11.58
CA ILE A 266 -26.49 2.37 -11.46
C ILE A 266 -27.36 1.48 -12.37
N GLY A 267 -26.82 1.16 -13.54
CA GLY A 267 -27.27 0.04 -14.37
C GLY A 267 -28.31 0.34 -15.46
N GLY A 268 -27.80 0.40 -16.70
CA GLY A 268 -28.52 0.06 -17.92
C GLY A 268 -27.49 -0.45 -18.93
N SER A 269 -27.45 -1.77 -19.17
CA SER A 269 -26.61 -2.35 -20.23
C SER A 269 -27.12 -1.89 -21.59
N THR A 270 -26.42 -0.96 -22.23
CA THR A 270 -26.43 -0.82 -23.69
C THR A 270 -25.00 -0.76 -24.18
N GLY A 271 -24.59 -1.82 -24.88
CA GLY A 271 -23.29 -1.89 -25.55
C GLY A 271 -23.09 -0.73 -26.53
N GLY A 272 -21.87 -0.21 -26.56
CA GLY A 272 -21.46 0.83 -27.49
C GLY A 272 -19.95 1.05 -27.42
N THR A 273 -19.25 0.53 -28.42
CA THR A 273 -17.86 0.86 -28.75
C THR A 273 -17.71 2.33 -29.19
N THR A 274 -16.43 2.75 -29.31
CA THR A 274 -15.86 4.04 -29.79
C THR A 274 -15.59 5.04 -28.64
N GLY A 275 -14.47 5.75 -28.57
CA GLY A 275 -13.44 6.12 -29.55
C GLY A 275 -12.91 7.50 -29.11
N GLY A 276 -11.62 7.74 -29.23
CA GLY A 276 -10.97 8.92 -28.63
C GLY A 276 -11.30 10.28 -29.25
N ALA A 277 -10.66 11.28 -28.63
CA ALA A 277 -10.38 12.66 -29.06
C ALA A 277 -11.42 13.77 -28.76
N GLY A 278 -11.04 14.63 -27.79
CA GLY A 278 -10.74 16.05 -28.02
C GLY A 278 -11.89 17.07 -28.10
N GLY A 279 -11.74 18.18 -27.36
CA GLY A 279 -12.33 19.47 -27.77
C GLY A 279 -12.95 20.30 -26.65
N SER A 280 -12.15 21.21 -26.10
CA SER A 280 -12.58 22.40 -25.35
C SER A 280 -13.45 23.34 -26.21
N THR A 281 -14.49 23.92 -25.62
CA THR A 281 -15.06 25.29 -25.79
C THR A 281 -16.27 25.36 -24.85
N GLY A 282 -16.41 26.27 -23.89
CA GLY A 282 -16.36 27.72 -23.99
C GLY A 282 -17.81 28.26 -23.92
N GLY A 283 -18.26 28.75 -22.75
CA GLY A 283 -19.61 29.28 -22.60
C GLY A 283 -19.88 29.92 -21.24
N SER A 284 -19.45 31.17 -21.08
CA SER A 284 -19.75 32.05 -19.94
C SER A 284 -21.08 32.77 -20.13
N THR A 285 -21.93 32.73 -19.11
CA THR A 285 -22.90 33.77 -18.69
C THR A 285 -23.14 33.53 -17.20
N GLY A 286 -22.86 34.43 -16.25
CA GLY A 286 -23.22 35.84 -16.19
C GLY A 286 -24.42 35.98 -15.24
N GLY A 287 -24.19 36.16 -13.94
CA GLY A 287 -25.24 36.31 -12.93
C GLY A 287 -24.72 36.96 -11.65
N THR A 288 -24.89 38.27 -11.55
CA THR A 288 -24.54 39.17 -10.45
C THR A 288 -25.58 39.19 -9.32
N GLY A 289 -25.09 39.30 -8.08
CA GLY A 289 -25.81 39.75 -6.88
C GLY A 289 -25.22 39.07 -5.65
N GLY A 290 -24.76 39.71 -4.58
CA GLY A 290 -24.91 41.08 -4.09
C GLY A 290 -24.98 40.99 -2.56
N SER A 291 -23.84 41.27 -1.89
CA SER A 291 -23.64 41.87 -0.55
C SER A 291 -24.76 41.75 0.51
N THR A 292 -24.55 41.33 1.76
CA THR A 292 -23.87 42.06 2.86
C THR A 292 -24.11 41.31 4.20
N GLY A 293 -23.19 41.48 5.16
CA GLY A 293 -23.39 41.23 6.61
C GLY A 293 -22.34 40.28 7.20
N GLY A 294 -21.52 40.59 8.20
CA GLY A 294 -21.54 41.72 9.13
C GLY A 294 -21.37 41.25 10.58
N ALA A 295 -20.11 40.99 10.96
CA ALA A 295 -19.50 41.22 12.27
C ALA A 295 -19.76 40.31 13.50
N THR A 296 -18.72 40.34 14.35
CA THR A 296 -18.58 39.93 15.78
C THR A 296 -18.26 38.44 16.01
N GLY A 297 -17.19 38.03 16.71
CA GLY A 297 -16.33 38.68 17.69
C GLY A 297 -16.67 38.15 19.08
N GLY A 298 -15.96 37.11 19.55
CA GLY A 298 -16.20 36.48 20.85
C GLY A 298 -15.00 35.69 21.36
N THR A 299 -14.09 36.39 22.03
CA THR A 299 -13.08 35.82 22.94
C THR A 299 -13.76 35.33 24.22
N GLY A 300 -13.48 34.09 24.63
CA GLY A 300 -13.85 33.56 25.94
C GLY A 300 -12.82 32.53 26.41
N GLY A 301 -11.94 32.95 27.31
CA GLY A 301 -11.08 32.03 28.07
C GLY A 301 -11.84 31.45 29.27
N SER A 302 -11.54 30.20 29.62
CA SER A 302 -11.75 29.68 30.97
C SER A 302 -10.67 28.67 31.31
N THR A 303 -10.25 28.75 32.57
CA THR A 303 -9.11 28.13 33.24
C THR A 303 -9.47 26.82 33.92
N GLY A 304 -8.52 25.88 33.93
CA GLY A 304 -8.13 25.12 35.12
C GLY A 304 -8.89 23.83 35.44
N GLY A 305 -8.17 22.71 35.44
CA GLY A 305 -8.65 21.42 35.96
C GLY A 305 -7.63 20.30 35.83
N THR A 306 -6.54 20.37 36.59
CA THR A 306 -5.54 19.30 36.75
C THR A 306 -6.16 18.10 37.47
N GLY A 307 -6.08 16.92 36.85
CA GLY A 307 -6.37 15.63 37.46
C GLY A 307 -5.63 14.53 36.72
N GLY A 308 -4.40 14.25 37.15
CA GLY A 308 -3.58 13.18 36.58
C GLY A 308 -4.04 11.82 37.08
N THR A 309 -4.27 10.91 36.14
CA THR A 309 -4.15 9.47 36.35
C THR A 309 -3.09 8.97 35.39
N SER A 310 -1.99 8.53 35.96
CA SER A 310 -0.85 7.92 35.29
C SER A 310 -1.26 6.56 34.75
N ASP A 311 -1.57 6.49 33.45
CA ASP A 311 -1.45 5.25 32.70
C ASP A 311 -0.02 5.13 32.19
N GLY A 312 0.59 3.99 32.51
CA GLY A 312 1.89 3.59 31.99
C GLY A 312 1.77 3.25 30.51
N SER A 313 1.68 4.27 29.66
CA SER A 313 1.94 4.12 28.24
C SER A 313 3.44 3.90 28.06
N ASN A 314 3.82 2.69 27.66
CA ASN A 314 5.04 2.49 26.92
C ASN A 314 4.88 3.25 25.58
N SER A 315 5.13 4.56 25.60
CA SER A 315 5.12 5.41 24.41
C SER A 315 6.38 5.12 23.59
N GLY A 316 6.44 3.93 23.00
CA GLY A 316 7.16 3.76 21.76
C GLY A 316 6.32 4.47 20.71
N HIS A 317 6.58 5.75 20.48
CA HIS A 317 6.21 6.35 19.20
C HIS A 317 6.86 5.47 18.14
N SER A 318 6.06 4.64 17.46
CA SER A 318 6.48 4.03 16.21
C SER A 318 6.89 5.20 15.34
N GLN A 319 8.20 5.36 15.13
CA GLN A 319 8.67 6.17 14.01
C GLN A 319 7.98 5.60 12.78
N GLY A 320 7.52 6.47 11.86
CA GLY A 320 6.89 6.00 10.62
C GLY A 320 7.82 5.06 9.83
N PRO A 321 7.35 4.49 8.72
CA PRO A 321 8.21 3.72 7.84
C PRO A 321 9.48 4.50 7.51
N ILE A 322 10.60 3.79 7.39
CA ILE A 322 11.88 4.44 7.11
C ILE A 322 11.84 5.18 5.77
N THR A 323 12.60 6.25 5.67
CA THR A 323 12.81 6.97 4.42
C THR A 323 14.14 6.56 3.81
N ALA A 324 14.18 6.37 2.50
CA ALA A 324 15.43 6.06 1.83
C ALA A 324 15.56 6.71 0.46
N ASN A 325 16.78 6.75 -0.07
CA ASN A 325 17.03 7.07 -1.47
C ASN A 325 17.94 6.04 -2.14
N TYR A 326 17.93 6.09 -3.47
CA TYR A 326 18.69 5.22 -4.35
C TYR A 326 19.30 6.06 -5.48
N VAL A 327 20.64 6.14 -5.55
CA VAL A 327 21.35 7.02 -6.49
C VAL A 327 22.57 6.32 -7.08
N LEU A 328 22.57 6.06 -8.38
CA LEU A 328 23.64 5.30 -9.06
C LEU A 328 24.51 6.14 -10.00
N GLN A 329 24.13 7.39 -10.24
CA GLN A 329 24.84 8.34 -11.09
C GLN A 329 24.84 9.73 -10.45
N GLY A 330 25.81 10.58 -10.80
CA GLY A 330 25.82 11.96 -10.30
C GLY A 330 25.96 12.09 -8.78
N VAL A 331 26.54 11.09 -8.12
CA VAL A 331 26.70 11.04 -6.66
C VAL A 331 27.58 12.21 -6.19
N ASP A 332 26.96 13.14 -5.47
CA ASP A 332 27.63 14.27 -4.81
C ASP A 332 27.64 14.05 -3.29
N PRO A 333 28.80 13.75 -2.68
CA PRO A 333 28.91 13.49 -1.24
C PRO A 333 28.30 14.59 -0.35
N ALA A 334 28.36 15.85 -0.77
CA ALA A 334 27.83 16.97 0.00
C ALA A 334 26.30 17.11 -0.13
N LYS A 335 25.70 16.62 -1.21
CA LYS A 335 24.24 16.52 -1.36
C LYS A 335 23.69 15.34 -0.56
N VAL A 336 24.34 14.18 -0.64
CA VAL A 336 24.00 12.99 0.17
C VAL A 336 23.99 13.36 1.66
N ALA A 337 25.00 14.09 2.13
CA ALA A 337 25.07 14.56 3.52
C ALA A 337 23.91 15.46 3.98
N LYS A 338 23.17 16.08 3.05
CA LYS A 338 22.06 16.99 3.37
C LYS A 338 20.69 16.40 3.08
N ALA A 339 20.65 15.27 2.38
CA ALA A 339 19.40 14.67 1.96
C ALA A 339 18.67 14.07 3.17
N PRO A 340 17.35 14.27 3.29
CA PRO A 340 16.62 13.93 4.51
C PRO A 340 16.15 12.47 4.52
N PHE A 341 17.04 11.52 4.21
CA PHE A 341 16.70 10.10 4.13
C PHE A 341 17.43 9.30 5.21
N ASP A 342 16.74 8.37 5.85
CA ASP A 342 17.30 7.51 6.90
C ASP A 342 18.38 6.59 6.36
N VAL A 343 18.13 6.01 5.18
CA VAL A 343 19.04 5.12 4.46
C VAL A 343 19.34 5.71 3.09
N GLN A 344 20.61 5.73 2.70
CA GLN A 344 21.03 6.24 1.40
C GLN A 344 21.89 5.21 0.67
N VAL A 345 21.37 4.65 -0.42
CA VAL A 345 22.09 3.73 -1.29
C VAL A 345 22.76 4.54 -2.39
N VAL A 346 24.09 4.43 -2.49
CA VAL A 346 24.89 5.18 -3.45
C VAL A 346 25.83 4.27 -4.22
N GLU A 347 26.08 4.63 -5.48
CA GLU A 347 27.22 4.09 -6.22
C GLU A 347 28.54 4.34 -5.44
N THR A 348 29.44 3.36 -5.50
CA THR A 348 30.76 3.37 -4.84
C THR A 348 31.85 4.10 -5.61
N GLU A 349 31.64 4.34 -6.90
CA GLU A 349 32.53 5.06 -7.82
C GLU A 349 31.88 6.35 -8.35
N ASN A 350 32.65 7.42 -8.51
CA ASN A 350 32.14 8.59 -9.22
C ASN A 350 31.95 8.30 -10.72
N ASP A 351 31.38 9.25 -11.47
CA ASP A 351 31.10 9.08 -12.91
C ASP A 351 32.36 8.87 -13.78
N SER A 352 33.56 9.00 -13.21
CA SER A 352 34.83 8.69 -13.85
C SER A 352 35.38 7.30 -13.50
N GLY A 353 34.63 6.47 -12.76
CA GLY A 353 35.05 5.14 -12.31
C GLY A 353 36.09 5.19 -11.18
N VAL A 354 36.12 6.26 -10.39
CA VAL A 354 37.05 6.41 -9.26
C VAL A 354 36.30 6.15 -7.96
N PRO A 355 36.72 5.17 -7.14
CA PRO A 355 36.09 4.90 -5.85
C PRO A 355 36.09 6.10 -4.91
N PHE A 356 34.99 6.29 -4.18
CA PHE A 356 34.91 7.32 -3.16
C PHE A 356 35.88 7.05 -2.00
N THR A 357 36.57 8.10 -1.56
CA THR A 357 37.52 8.01 -0.44
C THR A 357 36.80 7.95 0.91
N ALA A 358 37.48 7.44 1.94
CA ALA A 358 36.93 7.40 3.30
C ALA A 358 36.49 8.77 3.82
N SER A 359 37.16 9.86 3.42
CA SER A 359 36.74 11.22 3.78
C SER A 359 35.45 11.65 3.07
N GLN A 360 35.21 11.19 1.85
CA GLN A 360 33.97 11.46 1.12
C GLN A 360 32.81 10.65 1.69
N VAL A 361 33.01 9.37 2.02
CA VAL A 361 32.00 8.54 2.67
C VAL A 361 31.67 9.07 4.08
N SER A 362 32.69 9.48 4.84
CA SER A 362 32.47 10.16 6.12
C SER A 362 31.71 11.48 5.98
N LEU A 363 31.87 12.20 4.86
CA LEU A 363 31.08 13.40 4.57
C LEU A 363 29.62 13.03 4.31
N MET A 364 29.35 12.03 3.47
CA MET A 364 27.98 11.54 3.21
C MET A 364 27.25 11.20 4.52
N LYS A 365 27.93 10.50 5.42
CA LYS A 365 27.38 10.09 6.73
C LYS A 365 27.18 11.23 7.72
N SER A 366 27.77 12.41 7.49
CA SER A 366 27.67 13.53 8.43
C SER A 366 26.25 14.09 8.60
N GLY A 367 25.33 13.74 7.69
CA GLY A 367 23.90 14.03 7.79
C GLY A 367 23.13 13.15 8.79
N GLY A 368 23.76 12.09 9.31
CA GLY A 368 23.14 11.14 10.25
C GLY A 368 22.50 9.92 9.58
N SER A 369 22.46 9.85 8.25
CA SER A 369 21.94 8.72 7.49
C SER A 369 22.87 7.50 7.57
N GLN A 370 22.27 6.32 7.43
CA GLN A 370 23.00 5.10 7.09
C GLN A 370 23.35 5.11 5.60
N VAL A 371 24.64 5.01 5.25
CA VAL A 371 25.10 5.06 3.85
C VAL A 371 25.54 3.68 3.38
N LEU A 372 24.88 3.16 2.35
CA LEU A 372 25.09 1.84 1.76
C LEU A 372 25.76 1.96 0.39
N GLY A 373 26.73 1.10 0.11
CA GLY A 373 27.35 1.01 -1.21
C GLY A 373 26.61 0.03 -2.12
N TYR A 374 26.32 0.44 -3.36
CA TYR A 374 25.74 -0.41 -4.39
C TYR A 374 26.70 -1.53 -4.83
N PHE A 375 26.16 -2.72 -5.05
CA PHE A 375 26.84 -3.83 -5.72
C PHE A 375 25.80 -4.71 -6.44
N ASN A 376 25.94 -4.88 -7.76
CA ASN A 376 25.14 -5.84 -8.50
C ASN A 376 25.62 -7.27 -8.17
N LEU A 377 24.77 -8.06 -7.50
CA LEU A 377 25.12 -9.41 -7.04
C LEU A 377 24.79 -10.49 -8.08
N GLY A 378 23.78 -10.26 -8.91
CA GLY A 378 23.33 -11.18 -9.96
C GLY A 378 24.11 -11.05 -11.28
N GLU A 379 24.77 -9.92 -11.52
CA GLU A 379 25.43 -9.64 -12.79
C GLU A 379 26.83 -9.05 -12.63
N ALA A 380 27.68 -9.32 -13.61
CA ALA A 380 28.99 -8.72 -13.76
C ALA A 380 28.93 -7.51 -14.69
N GLU A 381 29.26 -6.33 -14.15
CA GLU A 381 29.32 -5.07 -14.91
C GLU A 381 30.68 -4.91 -15.61
N ASN A 382 30.68 -4.73 -16.93
CA ASN A 382 31.91 -4.75 -17.73
C ASN A 382 32.85 -3.56 -17.54
N TYR A 383 32.36 -2.49 -16.91
CA TYR A 383 33.13 -1.30 -16.58
C TYR A 383 33.83 -1.39 -15.21
N ARG A 384 33.55 -2.42 -14.41
CA ARG A 384 34.22 -2.64 -13.12
C ARG A 384 35.61 -3.23 -13.28
N ASP A 385 36.48 -2.93 -12.34
CA ASP A 385 37.88 -3.37 -12.34
C ASP A 385 38.01 -4.91 -12.39
N TYR A 386 37.09 -5.62 -11.73
CA TYR A 386 37.10 -7.07 -11.63
C TYR A 386 36.75 -7.79 -12.93
N PHE A 387 35.99 -7.16 -13.84
CA PHE A 387 35.40 -7.88 -14.98
C PHE A 387 36.46 -8.54 -15.87
N SER A 388 37.54 -7.81 -16.15
CA SER A 388 38.66 -8.31 -16.96
C SER A 388 39.43 -9.47 -16.31
N THR A 389 39.25 -9.69 -15.01
CA THR A 389 39.91 -10.75 -14.23
C THR A 389 39.09 -12.02 -14.12
N LEU A 390 37.78 -11.96 -14.46
CA LEU A 390 36.88 -13.10 -14.35
C LEU A 390 37.20 -14.18 -15.38
N SER A 391 37.10 -15.43 -14.94
CA SER A 391 37.08 -16.58 -15.82
C SER A 391 35.88 -16.48 -16.77
N LYS A 392 36.12 -16.63 -18.07
CA LYS A 392 35.05 -16.65 -19.09
C LYS A 392 33.97 -17.72 -18.84
N SER A 393 34.28 -18.73 -18.03
CA SER A 393 33.33 -19.80 -17.68
C SER A 393 32.26 -19.38 -16.68
N ILE A 394 32.45 -18.26 -15.96
CA ILE A 394 31.47 -17.77 -14.98
C ILE A 394 30.69 -16.55 -15.49
N VAL A 395 31.04 -16.02 -16.67
CA VAL A 395 30.36 -14.88 -17.30
C VAL A 395 29.41 -15.40 -18.37
N GLY A 396 28.13 -15.09 -18.23
CA GLY A 396 27.06 -15.40 -19.15
C GLY A 396 26.94 -14.39 -20.30
N PRO A 397 25.83 -14.43 -21.06
CA PRO A 397 25.54 -13.42 -22.07
C PRO A 397 25.29 -12.05 -21.42
N GLU A 398 25.41 -11.01 -22.23
CA GLU A 398 25.04 -9.64 -21.86
C GLU A 398 23.52 -9.52 -21.73
N ASP A 399 23.04 -8.87 -20.67
CA ASP A 399 21.64 -8.48 -20.55
C ASP A 399 21.34 -7.40 -21.61
N ARG A 400 20.32 -7.65 -22.41
CA ARG A 400 19.91 -6.75 -23.50
C ARG A 400 19.17 -5.51 -23.00
N ASN A 401 18.54 -5.60 -21.83
CA ASN A 401 17.86 -4.48 -21.19
C ASN A 401 18.87 -3.55 -20.51
N TRP A 402 19.99 -4.12 -20.05
CA TRP A 402 21.05 -3.40 -19.34
C TRP A 402 22.41 -3.61 -20.03
N PRO A 403 22.68 -2.92 -21.17
CA PRO A 403 23.94 -3.03 -21.88
C PRO A 403 25.14 -2.76 -20.95
N GLY A 404 26.14 -3.63 -21.01
CA GLY A 404 27.28 -3.61 -20.10
C GLY A 404 27.16 -4.54 -18.90
N ASN A 405 25.97 -5.04 -18.58
CA ASN A 405 25.76 -6.06 -17.55
C ASN A 405 25.73 -7.45 -18.17
N PHE A 406 26.29 -8.42 -17.47
CA PHE A 406 26.38 -9.80 -17.92
C PHE A 406 25.93 -10.72 -16.81
N HIS A 407 25.05 -11.69 -17.11
CA HIS A 407 24.71 -12.72 -16.13
C HIS A 407 25.98 -13.37 -15.57
N VAL A 408 25.99 -13.72 -14.29
CA VAL A 408 27.18 -14.31 -13.66
C VAL A 408 26.82 -15.56 -12.87
N ALA A 409 27.70 -16.56 -12.91
CA ALA A 409 27.52 -17.81 -12.17
C ALA A 409 27.75 -17.55 -10.68
N TYR A 410 26.77 -16.93 -10.03
CA TYR A 410 26.89 -16.38 -8.68
C TYR A 410 27.10 -17.47 -7.61
N TRP A 411 26.74 -18.72 -7.91
CA TRP A 411 27.04 -19.91 -7.11
C TRP A 411 28.53 -20.27 -7.05
N THR A 412 29.40 -19.60 -7.82
CA THR A 412 30.83 -19.95 -7.88
C THR A 412 31.66 -19.28 -6.79
N PRO A 413 32.71 -19.96 -6.26
CA PRO A 413 33.63 -19.35 -5.30
C PRO A 413 34.37 -18.12 -5.85
N GLU A 414 34.56 -18.05 -7.17
CA GLU A 414 35.21 -16.92 -7.83
C GLU A 414 34.35 -15.65 -7.73
N TRP A 415 33.06 -15.73 -8.05
CA TRP A 415 32.14 -14.60 -7.91
C TRP A 415 31.98 -14.17 -6.45
N LYS A 416 31.81 -15.14 -5.55
CA LYS A 416 31.77 -14.87 -4.11
C LYS A 416 33.01 -14.10 -3.62
N ALA A 417 34.20 -14.40 -4.14
CA ALA A 417 35.41 -13.68 -3.78
C ALA A 417 35.40 -12.20 -4.25
N VAL A 418 34.75 -11.91 -5.39
CA VAL A 418 34.53 -10.53 -5.87
C VAL A 418 33.63 -9.78 -4.90
N ALA A 419 32.48 -10.35 -4.54
CA ALA A 419 31.56 -9.75 -3.57
C ALA A 419 32.22 -9.55 -2.19
N GLN A 420 33.03 -10.51 -1.72
CA GLN A 420 33.81 -10.36 -0.49
C GLN A 420 34.83 -9.21 -0.56
N LYS A 421 35.51 -9.03 -1.70
CA LYS A 421 36.41 -7.90 -1.93
C LYS A 421 35.66 -6.57 -1.90
N ALA A 422 34.47 -6.51 -2.50
CA ALA A 422 33.62 -5.31 -2.47
C ALA A 422 33.22 -4.95 -1.02
N ILE A 423 32.82 -5.94 -0.21
CA ILE A 423 32.56 -5.76 1.23
C ILE A 423 33.81 -5.21 1.94
N ASP A 424 34.99 -5.81 1.73
CA ASP A 424 36.23 -5.33 2.37
C ASP A 424 36.56 -3.87 1.95
N GLN A 425 36.30 -3.50 0.70
CA GLN A 425 36.48 -2.12 0.20
C GLN A 425 35.49 -1.14 0.84
N MET A 426 34.22 -1.51 0.95
CA MET A 426 33.18 -0.67 1.56
C MET A 426 33.43 -0.49 3.07
N ILE A 427 33.81 -1.54 3.78
CA ILE A 427 34.22 -1.46 5.19
C ILE A 427 35.43 -0.52 5.33
N SER A 428 36.43 -0.66 4.46
CA SER A 428 37.65 0.17 4.50
C SER A 428 37.36 1.65 4.21
N ALA A 429 36.38 1.93 3.34
CA ALA A 429 35.93 3.28 3.04
C ALA A 429 34.97 3.85 4.10
N GLY A 430 34.42 3.01 4.99
CA GLY A 430 33.58 3.43 6.12
C GLY A 430 32.09 3.54 5.81
N TYR A 431 31.61 2.83 4.78
CA TYR A 431 30.18 2.63 4.54
C TYR A 431 29.55 1.86 5.72
N ASP A 432 28.27 2.09 5.97
CA ASP A 432 27.53 1.38 7.03
C ASP A 432 27.06 -0.01 6.57
N GLY A 433 27.08 -0.26 5.26
CA GLY A 433 26.68 -1.54 4.71
C GLY A 433 26.81 -1.60 3.18
N ILE A 434 26.33 -2.72 2.66
CA ILE A 434 26.24 -3.03 1.23
C ILE A 434 24.78 -3.22 0.82
N TYR A 435 24.46 -2.80 -0.39
CA TYR A 435 23.19 -3.03 -1.05
C TYR A 435 23.43 -3.97 -2.23
N PHE A 436 22.77 -5.13 -2.21
CA PHE A 436 22.84 -6.12 -3.28
C PHE A 436 21.68 -5.96 -4.25
N ASP A 437 22.01 -5.71 -5.50
CA ASP A 437 21.05 -5.60 -6.59
C ASP A 437 21.04 -6.87 -7.46
N VAL A 438 19.99 -7.03 -8.25
CA VAL A 438 19.74 -8.20 -9.11
C VAL A 438 19.82 -9.52 -8.33
N VAL A 439 19.27 -9.52 -7.12
CA VAL A 439 19.16 -10.75 -6.30
C VAL A 439 18.19 -11.75 -6.94
N ASP A 440 17.31 -11.28 -7.81
CA ASP A 440 16.35 -12.04 -8.60
C ASP A 440 16.95 -12.71 -9.85
N GLU A 441 18.27 -12.64 -10.08
CA GLU A 441 18.94 -13.32 -11.21
C GLU A 441 18.65 -14.83 -11.27
N PHE A 442 18.29 -15.47 -10.14
CA PHE A 442 17.87 -16.87 -10.13
C PHE A 442 16.61 -17.15 -10.98
N TYR A 443 15.85 -16.11 -11.33
CA TYR A 443 14.74 -16.21 -12.27
C TYR A 443 15.19 -16.29 -13.72
N SER A 444 16.39 -15.81 -14.05
CA SER A 444 16.86 -15.70 -15.42
C SER A 444 16.91 -17.08 -16.08
N SER A 445 16.56 -17.12 -17.36
CA SER A 445 16.65 -18.34 -18.16
C SER A 445 18.08 -18.88 -18.21
N TRP A 446 19.06 -17.98 -18.11
CA TRP A 446 20.46 -18.35 -18.07
C TRP A 446 20.84 -19.05 -16.76
N ALA A 447 20.50 -18.48 -15.60
CA ALA A 447 20.78 -19.07 -14.30
C ALA A 447 20.13 -20.45 -14.15
N LYS A 448 18.81 -20.55 -14.39
CA LYS A 448 18.05 -21.81 -14.30
C LYS A 448 18.60 -22.93 -15.19
N LYS A 449 19.16 -22.58 -16.35
CA LYS A 449 19.75 -23.55 -17.28
C LYS A 449 21.09 -24.09 -16.79
N HIS A 450 21.89 -23.27 -16.10
CA HIS A 450 23.24 -23.61 -15.70
C HIS A 450 23.33 -24.12 -14.26
N ASP A 451 22.36 -23.75 -13.42
CA ASP A 451 22.23 -24.23 -12.05
C ASP A 451 20.77 -24.57 -11.71
N PRO A 452 20.44 -25.88 -11.50
CA PRO A 452 19.11 -26.28 -11.05
C PRO A 452 18.79 -25.87 -9.60
N HIS A 453 19.78 -25.36 -8.86
CA HIS A 453 19.63 -24.87 -7.49
C HIS A 453 19.73 -23.34 -7.40
N ALA A 454 19.59 -22.63 -8.52
CA ALA A 454 19.78 -21.19 -8.66
C ALA A 454 19.20 -20.35 -7.50
N GLU A 455 17.95 -20.60 -7.10
CA GLU A 455 17.30 -19.89 -5.99
C GLU A 455 17.99 -20.15 -4.65
N GLN A 456 18.24 -21.42 -4.31
CA GLN A 456 18.89 -21.81 -3.06
C GLN A 456 20.35 -21.32 -3.01
N ASP A 457 21.05 -21.33 -4.14
CA ASP A 457 22.43 -20.86 -4.22
C ASP A 457 22.51 -19.34 -4.04
N MET A 458 21.49 -18.58 -4.46
CA MET A 458 21.39 -17.14 -4.15
C MET A 458 21.13 -16.90 -2.66
N VAL A 459 20.22 -17.67 -2.05
CA VAL A 459 19.99 -17.64 -0.59
C VAL A 459 21.28 -17.92 0.17
N ASP A 460 21.99 -18.98 -0.19
CA ASP A 460 23.24 -19.38 0.46
C ASP A 460 24.36 -18.35 0.25
N LEU A 461 24.42 -17.73 -0.93
CA LEU A 461 25.36 -16.65 -1.23
C LEU A 461 25.13 -15.47 -0.29
N VAL A 462 23.92 -14.91 -0.24
CA VAL A 462 23.58 -13.75 0.61
C VAL A 462 23.83 -14.06 2.09
N VAL A 463 23.39 -15.22 2.59
CA VAL A 463 23.63 -15.66 3.97
C VAL A 463 25.13 -15.71 4.27
N SER A 464 25.92 -16.27 3.35
CA SER A 464 27.37 -16.40 3.55
C SER A 464 28.11 -15.06 3.44
N LEU A 465 27.63 -14.12 2.63
CA LEU A 465 28.16 -12.76 2.53
C LEU A 465 27.82 -11.94 3.77
N LYS A 466 26.62 -12.08 4.33
CA LYS A 466 26.28 -11.49 5.64
C LYS A 466 27.23 -11.99 6.72
N GLN A 467 27.45 -13.31 6.81
CA GLN A 467 28.39 -13.90 7.77
C GLN A 467 29.82 -13.37 7.59
N TYR A 468 30.27 -13.21 6.34
CA TYR A 468 31.57 -12.62 6.05
C TYR A 468 31.65 -11.17 6.52
N ALA A 469 30.66 -10.34 6.17
CA ALA A 469 30.61 -8.93 6.56
C ALA A 469 30.65 -8.76 8.08
N VAL A 470 29.80 -9.46 8.84
CA VAL A 470 29.77 -9.33 10.31
C VAL A 470 31.01 -9.89 11.00
N SER A 471 31.77 -10.77 10.33
CA SER A 471 33.07 -11.24 10.83
C SER A 471 34.17 -10.17 10.76
N LYS A 472 33.99 -9.16 9.90
CA LYS A 472 34.91 -8.04 9.68
C LYS A 472 34.46 -6.80 10.44
N ASP A 473 33.17 -6.52 10.39
CA ASP A 473 32.51 -5.42 11.09
C ASP A 473 31.12 -5.89 11.56
N PRO A 474 30.93 -6.17 12.86
CA PRO A 474 29.67 -6.68 13.42
C PRO A 474 28.45 -5.80 13.15
N ASP A 475 28.64 -4.50 12.90
CA ASP A 475 27.55 -3.56 12.68
C ASP A 475 27.19 -3.39 11.19
N PHE A 476 27.99 -3.97 10.28
CA PHE A 476 27.82 -3.82 8.84
C PHE A 476 26.51 -4.43 8.33
N LYS A 477 25.76 -3.62 7.58
CA LYS A 477 24.43 -3.94 7.08
C LYS A 477 24.45 -4.59 5.70
N VAL A 478 23.51 -5.48 5.45
CA VAL A 478 23.25 -6.10 4.14
C VAL A 478 21.80 -5.80 3.76
N TRP A 479 21.63 -5.04 2.71
CA TRP A 479 20.34 -4.71 2.11
C TRP A 479 20.25 -5.33 0.72
N VAL A 480 19.04 -5.55 0.25
CA VAL A 480 18.77 -6.22 -1.05
C VAL A 480 17.72 -5.47 -1.86
N ASN A 481 17.74 -5.65 -3.17
CA ASN A 481 16.67 -5.24 -4.09
C ASN A 481 15.91 -6.44 -4.63
N GLY A 482 14.59 -6.35 -4.71
CA GLY A 482 13.74 -7.36 -5.34
C GLY A 482 13.75 -8.71 -4.63
N ALA A 483 13.45 -9.78 -5.39
CA ALA A 483 13.46 -11.17 -4.93
C ALA A 483 12.66 -11.42 -3.64
N GLU A 484 11.51 -10.77 -3.48
CA GLU A 484 10.69 -10.81 -2.26
C GLU A 484 10.22 -12.23 -1.87
N GLU A 485 10.20 -13.17 -2.81
CA GLU A 485 9.87 -14.58 -2.59
C GLU A 485 10.94 -15.30 -1.75
N LEU A 486 12.20 -14.83 -1.78
CA LEU A 486 13.26 -15.39 -0.96
C LEU A 486 13.01 -15.17 0.54
N LEU A 487 12.07 -14.29 0.91
CA LEU A 487 11.67 -14.06 2.31
C LEU A 487 11.02 -15.29 2.96
N ASP A 488 10.57 -16.28 2.19
CA ASP A 488 10.12 -17.58 2.71
C ASP A 488 11.25 -18.40 3.34
N HIS A 489 12.50 -18.15 2.92
CA HIS A 489 13.68 -18.76 3.51
C HIS A 489 14.06 -18.03 4.80
N THR A 490 13.71 -18.62 5.95
CA THR A 490 13.95 -17.99 7.26
C THR A 490 15.42 -17.62 7.50
N ASN A 491 16.38 -18.37 6.98
CA ASN A 491 17.81 -18.04 7.06
C ASN A 491 18.17 -16.80 6.22
N TYR A 492 17.57 -16.62 5.04
CA TYR A 492 17.71 -15.43 4.21
C TYR A 492 17.12 -14.20 4.89
N LEU A 493 15.86 -14.29 5.35
CA LEU A 493 15.17 -13.21 6.07
C LEU A 493 15.95 -12.74 7.31
N ASN A 494 16.60 -13.67 8.02
CA ASN A 494 17.45 -13.34 9.16
C ASN A 494 18.79 -12.69 8.75
N ALA A 495 19.30 -12.96 7.55
CA ALA A 495 20.58 -12.45 7.07
C ALA A 495 20.51 -11.01 6.57
N ILE A 496 19.37 -10.58 6.03
CA ILE A 496 19.18 -9.21 5.53
C ILE A 496 18.78 -8.23 6.65
N ASP A 497 19.17 -6.97 6.52
CA ASP A 497 18.84 -5.87 7.44
C ASP A 497 17.73 -4.96 6.92
N GLY A 498 17.38 -5.07 5.64
CA GLY A 498 16.32 -4.33 4.98
C GLY A 498 16.27 -4.65 3.49
N MET A 499 15.23 -4.19 2.80
CA MET A 499 15.11 -4.38 1.36
C MET A 499 14.42 -3.22 0.65
N PHE A 500 14.68 -3.13 -0.63
CA PHE A 500 13.96 -2.29 -1.56
C PHE A 500 13.20 -3.16 -2.56
N LYS A 501 12.13 -2.60 -3.13
CA LYS A 501 11.42 -3.17 -4.26
C LYS A 501 11.03 -2.06 -5.22
N GLU A 502 11.42 -2.20 -6.47
CA GLU A 502 11.01 -1.29 -7.54
C GLU A 502 9.60 -1.65 -8.02
N GLU A 503 8.84 -0.62 -8.41
CA GLU A 503 7.57 -0.75 -9.14
C GLU A 503 6.45 -1.50 -8.40
N VAL A 504 6.26 -1.23 -7.11
CA VAL A 504 5.20 -1.86 -6.29
C VAL A 504 3.81 -1.38 -6.72
N TYR A 505 3.67 -0.06 -6.92
CA TYR A 505 2.38 0.58 -7.22
C TYR A 505 2.29 1.12 -8.63
N TYR A 506 3.41 1.57 -9.21
CA TYR A 506 3.50 2.05 -10.57
C TYR A 506 4.67 1.40 -11.32
N THR A 507 4.44 1.09 -12.59
CA THR A 507 5.51 0.66 -13.52
C THR A 507 6.55 1.77 -13.71
N ASP A 508 7.72 1.45 -14.23
CA ASP A 508 8.75 2.40 -14.72
C ASP A 508 8.20 3.53 -15.64
N SER A 509 7.16 3.22 -16.43
CA SER A 509 6.49 4.15 -17.34
C SER A 509 5.49 5.08 -16.65
N GLY A 510 5.37 4.99 -15.32
CA GLY A 510 4.45 5.73 -14.48
C GLY A 510 2.97 5.33 -14.62
N LYS A 511 2.67 4.13 -15.09
CA LYS A 511 1.30 3.55 -15.10
C LYS A 511 1.04 2.80 -13.81
N LYS A 512 -0.20 2.77 -13.34
CA LYS A 512 -0.55 1.97 -12.16
C LYS A 512 -0.32 0.49 -12.45
N GLN A 513 0.26 -0.22 -11.50
CA GLN A 513 0.31 -1.68 -11.52
C GLN A 513 -1.11 -2.28 -11.45
N PRO A 514 -1.33 -3.45 -12.05
CA PRO A 514 -2.54 -4.23 -11.79
C PRO A 514 -2.63 -4.57 -10.29
N LEU A 515 -3.84 -4.50 -9.72
CA LEU A 515 -4.07 -4.75 -8.29
C LEU A 515 -3.52 -6.10 -7.84
N ALA A 516 -3.72 -7.16 -8.64
CA ALA A 516 -3.24 -8.49 -8.33
C ALA A 516 -1.70 -8.57 -8.21
N GLU A 517 -0.96 -7.83 -9.05
CA GLU A 517 0.50 -7.79 -9.01
C GLU A 517 0.99 -7.04 -7.77
N THR A 518 0.38 -5.88 -7.48
CA THR A 518 0.66 -5.13 -6.24
C THR A 518 0.38 -5.99 -5.01
N GLN A 519 -0.75 -6.70 -4.97
CA GLN A 519 -1.12 -7.58 -3.86
C GLN A 519 -0.10 -8.71 -3.68
N TYR A 520 0.29 -9.39 -4.76
CA TYR A 520 1.29 -10.46 -4.73
C TYR A 520 2.64 -9.98 -4.16
N THR A 521 3.14 -8.85 -4.65
CA THR A 521 4.38 -8.27 -4.13
C THR A 521 4.24 -7.90 -2.66
N LEU A 522 3.15 -7.24 -2.25
CA LEU A 522 2.91 -6.87 -0.86
C LEU A 522 2.78 -8.08 0.07
N GLU A 523 2.18 -9.20 -0.37
CA GLU A 523 2.12 -10.45 0.42
C GLU A 523 3.50 -10.98 0.79
N ASN A 524 4.43 -10.94 -0.17
CA ASN A 524 5.81 -11.35 0.08
C ASN A 524 6.54 -10.33 0.97
N LEU A 525 6.44 -9.04 0.66
CA LEU A 525 7.08 -7.97 1.43
C LEU A 525 6.60 -7.92 2.90
N GLN A 526 5.34 -8.28 3.16
CA GLN A 526 4.79 -8.32 4.51
C GLN A 526 5.61 -9.24 5.45
N LYS A 527 6.24 -10.29 4.92
CA LYS A 527 7.11 -11.20 5.71
C LYS A 527 8.30 -10.44 6.31
N ALA A 528 8.87 -9.49 5.56
CA ALA A 528 9.94 -8.63 6.05
C ALA A 528 9.40 -7.62 7.08
N VAL A 529 8.26 -6.98 6.80
CA VAL A 529 7.59 -6.04 7.71
C VAL A 529 7.27 -6.71 9.06
N ASP A 530 6.67 -7.90 9.04
CA ASP A 530 6.31 -8.68 10.23
C ASP A 530 7.54 -9.10 11.04
N ALA A 531 8.67 -9.34 10.38
CA ALA A 531 9.95 -9.61 11.01
C ALA A 531 10.64 -8.33 11.55
N GLY A 532 10.00 -7.17 11.44
CA GLY A 532 10.55 -5.87 11.84
C GLY A 532 11.69 -5.39 10.95
N LYS A 533 11.77 -5.87 9.71
CA LYS A 533 12.75 -5.45 8.72
C LYS A 533 12.18 -4.29 7.89
N PRO A 534 12.94 -3.21 7.71
CA PRO A 534 12.51 -2.10 6.86
C PRO A 534 12.40 -2.52 5.39
N VAL A 535 11.32 -2.08 4.74
CA VAL A 535 11.04 -2.27 3.30
C VAL A 535 10.82 -0.89 2.68
N VAL A 536 11.34 -0.64 1.48
CA VAL A 536 11.17 0.62 0.74
C VAL A 536 10.74 0.36 -0.69
N ALA A 537 9.63 0.95 -1.12
CA ALA A 537 9.20 0.96 -2.52
C ALA A 537 9.94 2.07 -3.30
N ILE A 538 10.56 1.75 -4.43
CA ILE A 538 11.09 2.74 -5.39
C ILE A 538 10.06 2.91 -6.51
N GLU A 539 9.64 4.16 -6.76
CA GLU A 539 8.56 4.47 -7.68
C GLU A 539 8.97 5.55 -8.69
N TYR A 540 8.89 5.22 -9.97
CA TYR A 540 9.28 6.09 -11.08
C TYR A 540 8.11 6.94 -11.58
N VAL A 541 7.59 7.79 -10.69
CA VAL A 541 6.42 8.63 -10.97
C VAL A 541 6.74 10.11 -10.91
N SER A 542 6.04 10.89 -11.74
CA SER A 542 6.07 12.35 -11.70
C SER A 542 4.68 12.95 -11.48
N GLY A 543 4.66 14.14 -10.89
CA GLY A 543 3.45 14.91 -10.62
C GLY A 543 2.87 14.67 -9.22
N ALA A 544 2.46 15.77 -8.57
CA ALA A 544 2.07 15.79 -7.16
C ALA A 544 0.98 14.76 -6.78
N SER A 545 0.03 14.48 -7.68
CA SER A 545 -1.03 13.52 -7.41
C SER A 545 -0.52 12.08 -7.33
N LYS A 546 0.40 11.67 -8.21
CA LYS A 546 0.96 10.30 -8.19
C LYS A 546 1.93 10.12 -7.03
N ILE A 547 2.72 11.15 -6.75
CA ILE A 547 3.63 11.18 -5.60
C ILE A 547 2.85 11.02 -4.29
N ALA A 548 1.78 11.80 -4.10
CA ALA A 548 0.93 11.67 -2.92
C ALA A 548 0.26 10.28 -2.82
N ASP A 549 -0.17 9.72 -3.96
CA ASP A 549 -0.74 8.36 -4.04
C ASP A 549 0.29 7.31 -3.59
N VAL A 550 1.53 7.35 -4.09
CA VAL A 550 2.62 6.45 -3.67
C VAL A 550 2.85 6.52 -2.16
N HIS A 551 3.03 7.72 -1.61
CA HIS A 551 3.29 7.84 -0.16
C HIS A 551 2.12 7.37 0.69
N THR A 552 0.88 7.61 0.24
CA THR A 552 -0.32 7.16 0.94
C THR A 552 -0.37 5.64 0.98
N LYS A 553 -0.13 4.97 -0.16
CA LYS A 553 -0.13 3.50 -0.23
C LYS A 553 1.04 2.88 0.53
N ALA A 554 2.26 3.38 0.34
CA ALA A 554 3.43 2.88 1.06
C ALA A 554 3.22 2.99 2.58
N SER A 555 2.73 4.14 3.06
CA SER A 555 2.42 4.33 4.47
C SER A 555 1.27 3.44 4.95
N HIS A 556 0.28 3.15 4.10
CA HIS A 556 -0.76 2.19 4.42
C HIS A 556 -0.17 0.79 4.60
N ASP A 557 0.69 0.35 3.68
CA ASP A 557 1.27 -0.99 3.69
C ASP A 557 2.43 -1.16 4.69
N GLY A 558 2.70 -0.13 5.51
CA GLY A 558 3.75 -0.17 6.52
C GLY A 558 5.18 -0.11 5.96
N ILE A 559 5.33 0.30 4.70
CA ILE A 559 6.62 0.38 3.99
C ILE A 559 7.03 1.82 3.68
N GLY A 560 8.33 2.04 3.52
CA GLY A 560 8.89 3.31 3.05
C GLY A 560 8.66 3.52 1.56
N SER A 561 8.87 4.74 1.07
CA SER A 561 8.87 5.03 -0.36
C SER A 561 9.97 6.02 -0.76
N TYR A 562 10.51 5.83 -1.96
CA TYR A 562 11.37 6.77 -2.66
C TYR A 562 10.80 7.01 -4.06
N VAL A 563 10.46 8.26 -4.37
CA VAL A 563 10.06 8.63 -5.74
C VAL A 563 11.29 9.15 -6.48
N ALA A 564 11.60 8.50 -7.60
CA ALA A 564 12.83 8.73 -8.35
C ALA A 564 12.57 9.03 -9.83
N HIS A 565 13.51 9.69 -10.48
CA HIS A 565 13.68 9.59 -11.93
C HIS A 565 14.43 8.30 -12.27
N LEU A 566 14.06 7.67 -13.39
CA LEU A 566 14.57 6.36 -13.79
C LEU A 566 16.09 6.35 -14.08
N ASP A 567 16.68 7.50 -14.41
CA ASP A 567 18.13 7.60 -14.66
C ASP A 567 18.97 7.56 -13.38
N LEU A 568 18.35 7.75 -12.21
CA LEU A 568 19.00 7.76 -10.89
C LEU A 568 20.23 8.70 -10.87
N ASP A 569 20.15 9.82 -11.60
CA ASP A 569 21.20 10.85 -11.71
C ASP A 569 21.03 11.93 -10.63
N GLY A 570 21.75 11.74 -9.53
CA GLY A 570 21.64 12.57 -8.35
C GLY A 570 20.43 12.22 -7.48
N ILE A 571 20.20 13.05 -6.47
CA ILE A 571 19.14 12.83 -5.49
C ILE A 571 17.85 13.47 -5.98
N ASP A 572 16.76 12.69 -5.98
CA ASP A 572 15.43 13.19 -6.23
C ASP A 572 14.77 13.74 -4.98
N TYR A 573 14.28 14.97 -5.11
CA TYR A 573 13.61 15.70 -4.03
C TYR A 573 12.11 15.85 -4.25
N ASP A 574 11.58 15.43 -5.40
CA ASP A 574 10.17 15.61 -5.77
C ASP A 574 9.23 14.85 -4.81
N GLY A 575 9.66 13.68 -4.33
CA GLY A 575 8.96 12.87 -3.32
C GLY A 575 9.36 13.14 -1.87
N VAL A 576 10.17 14.17 -1.58
CA VAL A 576 10.54 14.48 -0.18
C VAL A 576 9.36 15.15 0.52
N LEU A 577 8.87 14.50 1.59
CA LEU A 577 7.72 15.00 2.33
C LEU A 577 8.03 16.30 3.08
N PRO A 578 7.06 17.22 3.22
CA PRO A 578 7.24 18.42 4.03
C PRO A 578 7.65 18.10 5.47
N GLY A 579 8.80 18.61 5.89
CA GLY A 579 9.34 18.38 7.24
C GLY A 579 10.01 17.02 7.44
N GLN A 580 10.23 16.25 6.36
CA GLN A 580 11.02 15.03 6.42
C GLN A 580 12.44 15.31 6.94
N THR A 581 12.87 14.49 7.89
CA THR A 581 14.19 14.55 8.52
C THR A 581 14.71 13.15 8.76
N VAL A 582 16.03 13.01 8.84
CA VAL A 582 16.67 11.76 9.23
C VAL A 582 16.29 11.39 10.67
N HIS A 583 15.71 10.22 10.84
CA HIS A 583 15.41 9.57 12.11
C HIS A 583 16.62 8.81 12.62
N SER A 584 16.75 8.72 13.95
CA SER A 584 17.76 7.85 14.55
C SER A 584 17.37 6.40 14.32
N LEU A 585 18.03 5.72 13.37
CA LEU A 585 18.02 4.27 13.25
C LEU A 585 18.71 3.71 14.51
N GLY A 586 17.92 3.31 15.50
CA GLY A 586 18.45 2.92 16.82
C GLY A 586 19.55 1.88 16.71
N THR A 587 20.70 2.12 17.35
CA THR A 587 21.74 1.10 17.49
C THR A 587 21.22 0.05 18.47
N THR A 588 20.89 -1.15 18.01
CA THR A 588 20.65 -2.30 18.87
C THR A 588 21.99 -2.81 19.42
N THR A 589 22.68 -1.99 20.23
CA THR A 589 23.69 -2.50 21.13
C THR A 589 22.98 -3.31 22.21
N SER A 590 22.87 -4.62 21.99
CA SER A 590 22.61 -5.60 23.03
C SER A 590 23.73 -5.52 24.06
N SER A 591 23.63 -4.58 25.01
CA SER A 591 24.35 -4.68 26.27
C SER A 591 23.64 -5.73 27.11
N ALA A 592 23.94 -7.00 26.86
CA ALA A 592 23.64 -8.07 27.79
C ALA A 592 24.44 -7.84 29.08
N SER A 593 23.90 -7.04 29.99
CA SER A 593 24.33 -7.03 31.39
C SER A 593 23.85 -8.33 32.02
N THR A 594 24.63 -9.40 31.85
CA THR A 594 24.45 -10.63 32.61
C THR A 594 24.78 -10.34 34.07
N SER A 595 23.76 -10.05 34.87
CA SER A 595 23.87 -10.01 36.33
C SER A 595 24.04 -11.43 36.86
N LEU A 596 25.28 -11.92 36.87
CA LEU A 596 25.65 -13.10 37.65
C LEU A 596 25.66 -12.75 39.14
N LYS A 597 24.68 -13.26 39.88
CA LYS A 597 24.80 -13.46 41.33
C LYS A 597 25.92 -14.46 41.57
N MET A 598 27.04 -14.02 42.14
CA MET A 598 28.01 -14.91 42.77
C MET A 598 28.31 -14.45 44.19
N ALA A 599 28.33 -15.46 45.05
CA ALA A 599 28.44 -15.37 46.49
C ALA A 599 29.77 -14.75 46.96
N THR A 600 29.67 -14.14 48.13
CA THR A 600 30.73 -13.55 48.95
C THR A 600 31.95 -14.46 49.15
N SER A 601 33.16 -13.94 48.91
CA SER A 601 34.30 -14.16 49.82
C SER A 601 35.32 -13.02 49.71
N THR A 602 35.81 -12.61 50.88
CA THR A 602 36.82 -11.58 51.19
C THR A 602 38.22 -12.00 50.72
N THR A 603 39.10 -11.14 50.18
CA THR A 603 40.08 -10.32 50.94
C THR A 603 41.05 -9.54 50.01
N THR A 604 41.55 -8.39 50.52
CA THR A 604 42.87 -7.70 50.33
C THR A 604 43.26 -6.90 49.05
N THR A 605 43.08 -5.57 49.17
CA THR A 605 43.99 -4.39 48.95
C THR A 605 45.14 -4.33 47.91
N ALA A 606 45.01 -3.29 47.04
CA ALA A 606 45.95 -2.18 46.67
C ALA A 606 47.05 -2.36 45.59
N PRO A 607 47.63 -1.28 44.97
CA PRO A 607 47.00 -0.08 44.37
C PRO A 607 47.67 0.45 43.05
N THR A 608 47.02 1.46 42.42
CA THR A 608 47.57 2.60 41.61
C THR A 608 48.39 2.38 40.32
N THR A 609 48.00 3.07 39.23
CA THR A 609 48.71 4.29 38.71
C THR A 609 47.99 4.95 37.52
N GLN A 610 48.28 6.23 37.36
CA GLN A 610 47.65 7.29 36.58
C GLN A 610 48.74 7.93 35.68
N ALA A 611 48.43 8.28 34.43
CA ALA A 611 49.15 9.26 33.58
C ALA A 611 48.27 9.48 32.32
N THR A 612 47.70 10.63 31.93
CA THR A 612 48.07 12.05 31.72
C THR A 612 48.98 12.37 30.52
N ALA A 613 48.41 13.17 29.61
CA ALA A 613 48.99 14.25 28.77
C ALA A 613 49.76 13.81 27.49
N ALA A 614 49.82 14.55 26.37
CA ALA A 614 49.44 15.92 26.03
C ALA A 614 49.34 16.08 24.49
N ALA A 615 48.63 17.12 24.06
CA ALA A 615 48.59 17.67 22.70
C ALA A 615 49.91 18.35 22.28
N VAL A 616 50.16 18.43 20.96
CA VAL A 616 51.05 19.45 20.35
C VAL A 616 50.45 19.93 19.03
N ALA A 617 50.56 21.24 18.83
CA ALA A 617 49.90 22.07 17.85
C ALA A 617 50.56 22.14 16.46
N GLN A 618 49.77 22.67 15.52
CA GLN A 618 50.06 23.22 14.20
C GLN A 618 51.23 24.23 14.18
N PRO A 619 51.71 24.57 12.96
CA PRO A 619 51.60 25.97 12.57
C PRO A 619 51.10 26.22 11.13
N THR A 620 50.39 27.33 11.06
CA THR A 620 49.88 28.13 9.94
C THR A 620 50.94 28.61 8.95
N THR A 621 50.56 28.81 7.68
CA THR A 621 50.86 30.06 6.93
C THR A 621 49.87 30.29 5.77
N SER A 622 49.41 31.54 5.71
CA SER A 622 48.55 32.22 4.74
C SER A 622 49.25 32.62 3.43
N SER A 623 48.50 32.77 2.32
CA SER A 623 48.38 34.05 1.57
C SER A 623 47.55 33.93 0.28
N ASN A 624 46.58 34.85 0.13
CA ASN A 624 46.04 35.59 -1.04
C ASN A 624 46.57 35.22 -2.45
N ALA A 625 45.82 35.32 -3.57
CA ALA A 625 44.89 36.39 -3.95
C ALA A 625 43.99 35.94 -5.14
N ALA A 626 42.84 36.59 -5.25
CA ALA A 626 41.92 36.53 -6.39
C ALA A 626 42.32 37.50 -7.51
N THR A 627 41.99 37.16 -8.76
CA THR A 627 41.68 38.14 -9.82
C THR A 627 40.55 37.64 -10.71
N ASP A 628 39.64 38.58 -10.91
CA ASP A 628 38.43 38.64 -11.71
C ASP A 628 38.66 38.51 -13.24
N GLY A 629 37.61 38.15 -13.99
CA GLY A 629 37.63 37.97 -15.44
C GLY A 629 36.26 37.67 -16.03
N SER A 630 35.44 38.72 -16.14
CA SER A 630 34.07 38.80 -16.66
C SER A 630 33.79 38.23 -18.08
N THR A 631 32.64 37.56 -18.18
CA THR A 631 31.58 37.60 -19.24
C THR A 631 31.93 37.57 -20.74
N LYS A 632 31.27 36.65 -21.47
CA LYS A 632 30.58 36.98 -22.73
C LYS A 632 29.44 36.01 -23.05
N THR A 633 28.27 36.62 -23.26
CA THR A 633 27.02 36.08 -23.78
C THR A 633 27.10 35.73 -25.27
N GLY A 634 26.44 34.64 -25.67
CA GLY A 634 26.09 34.34 -27.06
C GLY A 634 24.88 33.39 -27.07
N GLY A 635 23.72 33.89 -27.47
CA GLY A 635 22.51 33.09 -27.64
C GLY A 635 22.50 32.34 -28.97
N VAL A 636 21.80 31.21 -29.02
CA VAL A 636 21.38 30.55 -30.26
C VAL A 636 19.97 29.98 -30.08
N THR A 637 19.22 30.13 -31.15
CA THR A 637 17.82 29.85 -31.49
C THR A 637 17.28 28.45 -31.22
N GLU A 638 15.98 28.42 -30.89
CA GLU A 638 15.10 27.25 -30.87
C GLU A 638 15.03 26.53 -32.23
N THR A 639 15.15 25.21 -32.19
CA THR A 639 14.60 24.30 -33.20
C THR A 639 13.93 23.12 -32.51
N GLN A 640 12.66 22.90 -32.83
CA GLN A 640 11.89 21.71 -32.46
C GLN A 640 12.49 20.44 -33.08
N SER A 641 12.62 19.38 -32.29
CA SER A 641 12.71 18.00 -32.77
C SER A 641 12.11 17.03 -31.75
N ALA A 642 11.32 16.08 -32.27
CA ALA A 642 10.61 15.00 -31.57
C ALA A 642 11.58 13.90 -31.06
N PRO A 643 11.14 12.97 -30.20
CA PRO A 643 12.01 12.26 -29.27
C PRO A 643 12.67 11.01 -29.88
N GLN A 644 13.99 10.94 -29.78
CA GLN A 644 14.77 9.71 -29.76
C GLN A 644 15.57 9.74 -28.46
N GLY A 645 15.32 8.76 -27.58
CA GLY A 645 16.01 8.63 -26.30
C GLY A 645 17.39 8.05 -26.50
N ASP A 646 18.41 8.90 -26.39
CA ASP A 646 19.79 8.51 -26.05
C ASP A 646 19.96 8.81 -24.57
N TRP A 647 20.09 7.78 -23.74
CA TRP A 647 20.33 7.91 -22.29
C TRP A 647 21.41 6.89 -21.90
N TRP A 648 22.28 7.26 -20.94
CA TRP A 648 23.51 6.62 -20.43
C TRP A 648 24.86 7.12 -21.00
N HIS A 649 25.46 8.12 -20.33
CA HIS A 649 26.79 8.65 -20.69
C HIS A 649 28.00 7.81 -20.20
N LYS A 650 27.80 6.73 -19.44
CA LYS A 650 28.88 5.79 -19.05
C LYS A 650 29.27 4.81 -20.18
N PHE A 651 28.39 4.56 -21.17
CA PHE A 651 28.58 3.48 -22.16
C PHE A 651 29.19 3.88 -23.52
N ASP A 652 29.31 5.18 -23.83
CA ASP A 652 29.84 5.64 -25.13
C ASP A 652 31.32 5.30 -25.37
N LYS A 653 32.09 4.93 -24.33
CA LYS A 653 33.51 4.60 -24.48
C LYS A 653 33.79 3.13 -24.83
N ALA A 654 32.83 2.22 -24.62
CA ALA A 654 33.03 0.78 -24.86
C ALA A 654 32.70 0.34 -26.30
N ALA A 655 31.77 1.03 -26.97
CA ALA A 655 31.32 0.67 -28.32
C ALA A 655 32.37 0.90 -29.43
N ALA A 656 33.40 1.71 -29.19
CA ALA A 656 34.44 2.01 -30.18
C ALA A 656 35.49 0.89 -30.37
N ALA A 657 35.48 -0.16 -29.53
CA ALA A 657 36.57 -1.14 -29.48
C ALA A 657 36.29 -2.51 -30.13
N ASN A 658 35.05 -2.84 -30.52
CA ASN A 658 34.75 -4.22 -30.95
C ASN A 658 33.65 -4.31 -32.03
N SER A 659 34.01 -4.08 -33.30
CA SER A 659 33.13 -4.43 -34.42
C SER A 659 33.89 -5.22 -35.49
N THR A 660 33.73 -6.55 -35.50
CA THR A 660 33.93 -7.37 -36.71
C THR A 660 32.87 -8.47 -36.77
N ALA A 661 32.39 -8.72 -37.99
CA ALA A 661 31.08 -9.27 -38.36
C ALA A 661 30.86 -10.79 -38.20
N GLY A 662 29.58 -11.23 -38.16
CA GLY A 662 29.19 -12.64 -38.33
C GLY A 662 27.68 -12.99 -38.31
N THR A 663 27.03 -12.93 -39.48
CA THR A 663 25.87 -13.73 -40.00
C THR A 663 24.63 -14.06 -39.15
N THR A 664 23.52 -13.44 -39.56
CA THR A 664 22.11 -13.60 -39.15
C THR A 664 21.37 -14.72 -39.88
N THR A 665 21.04 -15.83 -39.21
CA THR A 665 19.79 -16.61 -39.48
C THR A 665 19.38 -17.51 -38.31
N GLN A 666 20.30 -17.91 -37.41
CA GLN A 666 19.95 -18.68 -36.19
C GLN A 666 19.36 -17.79 -35.06
N VAL A 667 19.73 -16.50 -35.07
CA VAL A 667 19.39 -15.50 -34.05
C VAL A 667 17.89 -15.18 -33.97
N ALA A 668 17.12 -15.38 -35.05
CA ALA A 668 15.71 -14.98 -35.11
C ALA A 668 14.75 -15.94 -34.37
N THR A 669 15.12 -17.21 -34.22
CA THR A 669 14.32 -18.20 -33.47
C THR A 669 14.60 -18.14 -31.97
N ASP A 670 15.84 -17.85 -31.58
CA ASP A 670 16.20 -17.62 -30.18
C ASP A 670 15.64 -16.27 -29.69
N TRP A 671 15.48 -15.28 -30.59
CA TRP A 671 14.88 -13.97 -30.31
C TRP A 671 13.40 -14.02 -29.86
N ILE A 672 12.60 -14.96 -30.37
CA ILE A 672 11.17 -15.06 -29.99
C ILE A 672 11.01 -15.81 -28.66
N ALA A 673 11.78 -16.86 -28.41
CA ALA A 673 11.65 -17.67 -27.19
C ALA A 673 12.08 -16.89 -25.93
N ASP A 674 13.17 -16.12 -26.04
CA ASP A 674 13.76 -15.27 -24.99
C ASP A 674 12.83 -14.10 -24.60
N GLN A 675 12.21 -13.44 -25.60
CA GLN A 675 11.24 -12.36 -25.39
C GLN A 675 9.93 -12.84 -24.75
N THR A 676 9.50 -14.09 -24.98
CA THR A 676 8.29 -14.64 -24.33
C THR A 676 8.53 -15.27 -22.96
N GLN A 677 9.77 -15.31 -22.45
CA GLN A 677 10.05 -15.83 -21.10
C GLN A 677 10.48 -14.72 -20.13
N ASP A 678 11.27 -13.74 -20.56
CA ASP A 678 11.66 -12.62 -19.67
C ASP A 678 10.56 -11.56 -19.53
N LEU A 679 9.76 -11.28 -20.57
CA LEU A 679 8.60 -10.38 -20.43
C LEU A 679 7.42 -11.04 -19.69
N HIS A 680 7.36 -12.38 -19.64
CA HIS A 680 6.27 -13.10 -18.97
C HIS A 680 6.52 -13.40 -17.49
N HIS A 681 7.73 -13.16 -16.97
CA HIS A 681 8.01 -13.22 -15.53
C HIS A 681 8.00 -11.85 -14.85
N HIS A 682 8.09 -10.75 -15.62
CA HIS A 682 7.72 -9.40 -15.14
C HIS A 682 6.24 -9.06 -15.38
N PHE A 683 5.50 -9.86 -16.15
CA PHE A 683 4.07 -9.68 -16.37
C PHE A 683 3.39 -11.03 -16.57
N SER A 684 2.40 -11.34 -15.71
CA SER A 684 1.44 -12.45 -15.80
C SER A 684 1.77 -13.74 -15.04
N HIS A 685 1.20 -13.89 -13.85
CA HIS A 685 0.71 -15.20 -13.39
C HIS A 685 -0.71 -15.10 -12.81
N SER A 686 -1.69 -15.18 -13.71
CA SER A 686 -3.02 -15.71 -13.38
C SER A 686 -3.03 -17.21 -13.66
N TRP A 687 -3.20 -18.05 -12.65
CA TRP A 687 -4.13 -19.20 -12.56
C TRP A 687 -4.15 -19.76 -11.14
#